data_AF-A0A932G6U4-F1
#
_entry.id   AF-A0A932G6U4-F1
#
_cell.length_a   1.000
_cell.length_b   1.000
_cell.length_c   1.000
_cell.angle_alpha   90.00
_cell.angle_beta   90.00
_cell.angle_gamma   90.00
#
_symmetry.space_group_name_H-M   'P 1'
#
loop_
_entity.id
_entity.type
_entity.pdbx_description
1 polymer ?
#
loop_
_entity_poly.entity_id
_entity_poly.type
_entity_poly.pdbx_seq_one_letter_code
_entity_poly.pdbx_strand_id
1 'polypeptide(L)'
;MGWKAEIRAIEAAERRQQREAQRRCRELQRQAKELAKLSALEQARLDVERHENRLELLLSVHKEQGEEWDWVAVRNTPPPALPQRNNRHEAEASARLAAYVPRFFDKLFGKAKKEQAVLEADVYIGQRKDEADHERALQEHQRAVADWQEEQQLAGRILAGDAKAYAQALSDLSPLAEISELGSSVHLTVHSARLLECALKVNGEQTIPAEVKTLTAMGKVFTKPMPKARFHELYQDYACGCVLRVGREVFALLPVEWVLVTALADLFDSRTGRTAEQPILSVAMARQVIKRLNFDRLDPSDAMENFLHRGDFKASRKSGAFVPITPLTPADLEAPPLLPATGRATPGVVAPATAPSVNPFPARWAEALRRNEIESGFLRLTANELAEMLGRSAQESFTLAESKALTRAVERLGYCIEPDPHHGAGSFWGTRSVGVFQPSSGELREPSQEFRGVAALLQLCLFVAATDGTVNRDELDHFRQFIEGHFRFSPDEHQRLIVLERLLGQDDSSANKTLAKVAKSVPVEKRPLIGEVLVRVASADRVITGSEFRALERVFKAFELPPDTLAKLVQQVSPASQEVTIQEAGAGVSGETIPERATAKRAEGFALDMSRVYAITNETKEVVGMLAVVMEEEQEEAESSSRIVATVAQSSKVVEQPAGSAGARATARFDGLDAAFHPILERLLGRDSWPRAEFHALASEFHFMPLNIHDTINEWADEALGDFLLEGEDPIVVRRALIVKETT
;
A
#
# COMPACT_ATOMS: atom_id res chain seq x y z
N MET A 1 24.05 -84.62 44.64
CA MET A 1 23.76 -83.16 44.50
C MET A 1 22.96 -82.76 45.73
N GLY A 2 23.44 -81.82 46.55
CA GLY A 2 22.82 -81.54 47.87
C GLY A 2 21.70 -80.50 47.79
N TRP A 3 20.64 -80.67 48.59
CA TRP A 3 19.47 -79.78 48.77
C TRP A 3 19.79 -78.26 48.81
N LYS A 4 20.96 -77.89 49.35
CA LYS A 4 21.47 -76.50 49.35
C LYS A 4 21.75 -75.92 47.96
N ALA A 5 22.08 -76.76 46.97
CA ALA A 5 22.30 -76.34 45.58
C ALA A 5 20.97 -76.10 44.84
N GLU A 6 19.93 -76.88 45.15
CA GLU A 6 18.58 -76.71 44.60
C GLU A 6 17.92 -75.43 45.13
N ILE A 7 18.04 -75.13 46.43
CA ILE A 7 17.56 -73.85 46.99
C ILE A 7 18.26 -72.66 46.33
N ARG A 8 19.59 -72.71 46.13
CA ARG A 8 20.33 -71.66 45.43
C ARG A 8 19.91 -71.52 43.97
N ALA A 9 19.55 -72.60 43.30
CA ALA A 9 19.07 -72.58 41.92
C ALA A 9 17.67 -71.93 41.82
N ILE A 10 16.78 -72.22 42.78
CA ILE A 10 15.46 -71.59 42.91
C ILE A 10 15.59 -70.10 43.21
N GLU A 11 16.39 -69.71 44.20
CA GLU A 11 16.67 -68.30 44.52
C GLU A 11 17.30 -67.56 43.33
N ALA A 12 18.18 -68.23 42.57
CA ALA A 12 18.78 -67.65 41.37
C ALA A 12 17.80 -67.54 40.19
N ALA A 13 16.81 -68.43 40.09
CA ALA A 13 15.73 -68.35 39.11
C ALA A 13 14.73 -67.23 39.48
N GLU A 14 14.38 -67.09 40.75
CA GLU A 14 13.52 -66.03 41.27
C GLU A 14 14.16 -64.63 41.06
N ARG A 15 15.46 -64.48 41.37
CA ARG A 15 16.20 -63.25 41.06
C ARG A 15 16.29 -62.97 39.55
N ARG A 16 16.29 -64.00 38.70
CA ARG A 16 16.22 -63.84 37.23
C ARG A 16 14.85 -63.33 36.80
N GLN A 17 13.77 -63.95 37.28
CA GLN A 17 12.40 -63.51 37.02
C GLN A 17 12.14 -62.08 37.52
N GLN A 18 12.60 -61.73 38.72
CA GLN A 18 12.49 -60.37 39.26
C GLN A 18 13.24 -59.35 38.39
N ARG A 19 14.45 -59.69 37.89
CA ARG A 19 15.20 -58.82 36.96
C ARG A 19 14.51 -58.66 35.61
N GLU A 20 13.91 -59.72 35.08
CA GLU A 20 13.15 -59.67 33.82
C GLU A 20 11.87 -58.84 33.96
N ALA A 21 11.12 -59.01 35.05
CA ALA A 21 9.95 -58.19 35.36
C ALA A 21 10.33 -56.70 35.52
N GLN A 22 11.43 -56.39 36.21
CA GLN A 22 11.96 -55.02 36.31
C GLN A 22 12.39 -54.45 34.95
N ARG A 23 13.00 -55.26 34.07
CA ARG A 23 13.35 -54.85 32.71
C ARG A 23 12.11 -54.51 31.89
N ARG A 24 11.09 -55.39 31.89
CA ARG A 24 9.80 -55.16 31.20
C ARG A 24 9.09 -53.92 31.72
N CYS A 25 9.05 -53.72 33.04
CA CYS A 25 8.45 -52.52 33.64
C CYS A 25 9.19 -51.24 33.20
N ARG A 26 10.53 -51.25 33.18
CA ARG A 26 11.33 -50.11 32.69
C ARG A 26 11.12 -49.84 31.20
N GLU A 27 10.97 -50.89 30.39
CA GLU A 27 10.71 -50.78 28.95
C GLU A 27 9.32 -50.19 28.68
N LEU A 28 8.28 -50.68 29.35
CA LEU A 28 6.93 -50.10 29.31
C LEU A 28 6.92 -48.64 29.76
N GLN A 29 7.67 -48.30 30.82
CA GLN A 29 7.82 -46.91 31.27
C GLN A 29 8.53 -46.02 30.24
N ARG A 30 9.51 -46.55 29.48
CA ARG A 30 10.17 -45.80 28.40
C ARG A 30 9.21 -45.56 27.24
N GLN A 31 8.52 -46.59 26.78
CA GLN A 31 7.51 -46.48 25.73
C GLN A 31 6.40 -45.49 26.12
N ALA A 32 5.90 -45.56 27.37
CA ALA A 32 4.90 -44.61 27.86
C ALA A 32 5.41 -43.16 27.88
N LYS A 33 6.69 -42.93 28.27
CA LYS A 33 7.31 -41.60 28.23
C LYS A 33 7.48 -41.08 26.81
N GLU A 34 7.86 -41.93 25.86
CA GLU A 34 8.00 -41.58 24.44
C GLU A 34 6.64 -41.22 23.83
N LEU A 35 5.60 -42.03 24.06
CA LEU A 35 4.23 -41.73 23.63
C LEU A 35 3.70 -40.43 24.24
N ALA A 36 3.93 -40.21 25.55
CA ALA A 36 3.54 -38.97 26.21
C ALA A 36 4.27 -37.75 25.61
N LYS A 37 5.56 -37.90 25.27
CA LYS A 37 6.33 -36.84 24.61
C LYS A 37 5.77 -36.53 23.21
N LEU A 38 5.49 -37.55 22.39
CA LEU A 38 4.91 -37.36 21.06
C LEU A 38 3.52 -36.70 21.13
N SER A 39 2.67 -37.18 22.04
CA SER A 39 1.34 -36.59 22.28
C SER A 39 1.43 -35.12 22.70
N ALA A 40 2.36 -34.77 23.59
CA ALA A 40 2.56 -33.39 24.02
C ALA A 40 3.06 -32.47 22.89
N LEU A 41 3.92 -32.98 21.99
CA LEU A 41 4.37 -32.23 20.81
C LEU A 41 3.23 -32.02 19.81
N GLU A 42 2.40 -33.03 19.58
CA GLU A 42 1.23 -32.91 18.70
C GLU A 42 0.19 -31.94 19.27
N GLN A 43 -0.09 -31.99 20.57
CA GLN A 43 -0.94 -31.02 21.24
C GLN A 43 -0.41 -29.60 21.13
N ALA A 44 0.91 -29.42 21.27
CA ALA A 44 1.55 -28.12 21.09
C ALA A 44 1.41 -27.58 19.67
N ARG A 45 1.60 -28.45 18.65
CA ARG A 45 1.41 -28.11 17.24
C ARG A 45 -0.03 -27.66 16.97
N LEU A 46 -1.01 -28.46 17.41
CA LEU A 46 -2.43 -28.18 17.21
C LEU A 46 -2.89 -26.89 17.93
N ASP A 47 -2.29 -26.53 19.07
CA ASP A 47 -2.61 -25.28 19.77
C ASP A 47 -2.09 -24.04 19.02
N VAL A 48 -0.90 -24.11 18.43
CA VAL A 48 -0.36 -23.03 17.57
C VAL A 48 -1.18 -22.93 16.28
N GLU A 49 -1.47 -24.06 15.63
CA GLU A 49 -2.30 -24.09 14.41
C GLU A 49 -3.71 -23.53 14.66
N ARG A 50 -4.36 -23.90 15.77
CA ARG A 50 -5.66 -23.33 16.15
C ARG A 50 -5.59 -21.81 16.35
N HIS A 51 -4.49 -21.31 16.90
CA HIS A 51 -4.28 -19.89 17.09
C HIS A 51 -4.09 -19.14 15.76
N GLU A 52 -3.28 -19.69 14.86
CA GLU A 52 -3.06 -19.15 13.52
C GLU A 52 -4.35 -19.15 12.69
N ASN A 53 -5.08 -20.28 12.67
CA ASN A 53 -6.36 -20.40 11.97
C ASN A 53 -7.41 -19.41 12.51
N ARG A 54 -7.41 -19.13 13.83
CA ARG A 54 -8.30 -18.12 14.41
C ARG A 54 -7.98 -16.73 13.88
N LEU A 55 -6.70 -16.37 13.76
CA LEU A 55 -6.29 -15.07 13.20
C LEU A 55 -6.66 -14.99 11.71
N GLU A 56 -6.42 -16.07 10.96
CA GLU A 56 -6.78 -16.13 9.54
C GLU A 56 -8.28 -15.95 9.31
N LEU A 57 -9.13 -16.61 10.11
CA LEU A 57 -10.59 -16.43 10.04
C LEU A 57 -11.00 -14.97 10.24
N LEU A 58 -10.43 -14.29 11.24
CA LEU A 58 -10.73 -12.88 11.51
C LEU A 58 -10.31 -11.98 10.34
N LEU A 59 -9.11 -12.19 9.81
CA LEU A 59 -8.58 -11.36 8.72
C LEU A 59 -9.22 -11.68 7.36
N SER A 60 -9.87 -12.83 7.20
CA SER A 60 -10.53 -13.27 5.97
C SER A 60 -12.04 -13.06 5.93
N VAL A 61 -12.64 -12.44 6.96
CA VAL A 61 -14.08 -12.12 7.01
C VAL A 61 -14.60 -11.44 5.74
N HIS A 62 -13.80 -10.57 5.11
CA HIS A 62 -14.18 -9.88 3.87
C HIS A 62 -14.30 -10.79 2.65
N LYS A 63 -13.73 -12.00 2.69
CA LYS A 63 -13.74 -12.97 1.57
C LYS A 63 -15.06 -13.70 1.45
N GLU A 64 -15.76 -13.85 2.55
CA GLU A 64 -17.07 -14.48 2.57
C GLU A 64 -18.12 -13.53 1.96
N GLN A 65 -19.11 -14.10 1.26
CA GLN A 65 -20.33 -13.41 0.81
C GLN A 65 -21.47 -14.42 0.72
N GLY A 66 -22.68 -14.02 1.13
CA GLY A 66 -23.91 -14.75 0.86
C GLY A 66 -24.22 -14.82 -0.64
N GLU A 67 -25.18 -15.67 -1.01
CA GLU A 67 -25.62 -15.78 -2.41
C GLU A 67 -26.18 -14.44 -2.91
N GLU A 68 -25.88 -14.09 -4.16
CA GLU A 68 -26.48 -12.90 -4.78
C GLU A 68 -27.97 -13.15 -5.06
N TRP A 69 -28.82 -12.24 -4.60
CA TRP A 69 -30.28 -12.35 -4.74
C TRP A 69 -30.75 -11.69 -6.04
N ASP A 70 -31.24 -12.52 -6.96
CA ASP A 70 -31.95 -12.05 -8.14
C ASP A 70 -33.45 -11.89 -7.84
N TRP A 71 -33.82 -10.72 -7.31
CA TRP A 71 -35.22 -10.39 -7.03
C TRP A 71 -36.11 -10.36 -8.28
N VAL A 72 -35.53 -10.17 -9.47
CA VAL A 72 -36.28 -10.25 -10.72
C VAL A 72 -36.63 -11.71 -11.00
N ALA A 73 -35.68 -12.64 -10.80
CA ALA A 73 -35.96 -14.07 -10.89
C ALA A 73 -37.00 -14.51 -9.85
N VAL A 74 -36.86 -14.09 -8.59
CA VAL A 74 -37.84 -14.39 -7.52
C VAL A 74 -39.24 -13.92 -7.91
N ARG A 75 -39.36 -12.69 -8.45
CA ARG A 75 -40.63 -12.12 -8.92
C ARG A 75 -41.23 -12.83 -10.15
N ASN A 76 -40.42 -13.59 -10.88
CA ASN A 76 -40.85 -14.33 -12.06
C ASN A 76 -41.08 -15.82 -11.78
N THR A 77 -40.90 -16.28 -10.53
CA THR A 77 -41.15 -17.67 -10.14
C THR A 77 -42.63 -18.03 -10.33
N PRO A 78 -42.95 -19.12 -11.07
CA PRO A 78 -44.34 -19.52 -11.27
C PRO A 78 -45.00 -20.01 -9.96
N PRO A 79 -46.33 -19.88 -9.83
CA PRO A 79 -47.04 -20.34 -8.64
C PRO A 79 -46.95 -21.87 -8.47
N PRO A 80 -47.01 -22.39 -7.22
CA PRO A 80 -47.03 -23.83 -6.95
C PRO A 80 -48.13 -24.56 -7.72
N ALA A 81 -47.79 -25.70 -8.32
CA ALA A 81 -48.72 -26.50 -9.10
C ALA A 81 -49.84 -27.10 -8.23
N LEU A 82 -51.07 -27.04 -8.70
CA LEU A 82 -52.23 -27.59 -8.01
C LEU A 82 -52.08 -29.12 -7.87
N PRO A 83 -52.25 -29.69 -6.66
CA PRO A 83 -52.16 -31.13 -6.46
C PRO A 83 -53.29 -31.84 -7.20
N GLN A 84 -52.96 -32.94 -7.87
CA GLN A 84 -53.94 -33.77 -8.58
C GLN A 84 -54.44 -34.88 -7.66
N ARG A 85 -55.74 -35.16 -7.71
CA ARG A 85 -56.33 -36.30 -7.03
C ARG A 85 -55.87 -37.59 -7.72
N ASN A 86 -55.37 -38.54 -6.94
CA ASN A 86 -54.99 -39.87 -7.42
C ASN A 86 -55.78 -40.94 -6.65
N ASN A 87 -55.74 -42.18 -7.13
CA ASN A 87 -56.48 -43.31 -6.58
C ASN A 87 -55.57 -44.50 -6.25
N ARG A 88 -54.35 -44.23 -5.76
CA ARG A 88 -53.31 -45.26 -5.57
C ARG A 88 -53.78 -46.35 -4.61
N HIS A 89 -54.39 -45.97 -3.49
CA HIS A 89 -54.82 -46.91 -2.46
C HIS A 89 -56.10 -47.65 -2.85
N GLU A 90 -57.05 -46.98 -3.49
CA GLU A 90 -58.22 -47.61 -4.09
C GLU A 90 -57.84 -48.64 -5.16
N ALA A 91 -56.91 -48.29 -6.06
CA ALA A 91 -56.47 -49.17 -7.14
C ALA A 91 -55.73 -50.40 -6.61
N GLU A 92 -54.86 -50.22 -5.61
CA GLU A 92 -54.16 -51.33 -4.94
C GLU A 92 -55.14 -52.27 -4.22
N ALA A 93 -56.10 -51.72 -3.46
CA ALA A 93 -57.12 -52.50 -2.77
C ALA A 93 -58.05 -53.24 -3.76
N SER A 94 -58.43 -52.57 -4.86
CA SER A 94 -59.28 -53.13 -5.91
C SER A 94 -58.57 -54.26 -6.66
N ALA A 95 -57.26 -54.12 -6.92
CA ALA A 95 -56.44 -55.19 -7.49
C ALA A 95 -56.33 -56.40 -6.55
N ARG A 96 -56.18 -56.19 -5.24
CA ARG A 96 -56.18 -57.27 -4.23
C ARG A 96 -57.52 -58.00 -4.17
N LEU A 97 -58.64 -57.26 -4.20
CA LEU A 97 -59.98 -57.83 -4.24
C LEU A 97 -60.20 -58.66 -5.52
N ALA A 98 -59.80 -58.14 -6.68
CA ALA A 98 -59.92 -58.84 -7.97
C ALA A 98 -59.05 -60.11 -8.05
N ALA A 99 -57.90 -60.12 -7.37
CA ALA A 99 -56.99 -61.26 -7.32
C ALA A 99 -57.40 -62.35 -6.31
N TYR A 100 -58.42 -62.11 -5.47
CA TYR A 100 -58.82 -63.06 -4.42
C TYR A 100 -59.54 -64.29 -5.00
N VAL A 101 -58.99 -65.48 -4.75
CA VAL A 101 -59.60 -66.77 -5.08
C VAL A 101 -59.79 -67.60 -3.81
N PRO A 102 -61.04 -67.85 -3.35
CA PRO A 102 -61.29 -68.56 -2.10
C PRO A 102 -60.93 -70.05 -2.19
N ARG A 103 -60.23 -70.59 -1.18
CA ARG A 103 -59.83 -72.01 -1.14
C ARG A 103 -61.00 -72.90 -0.68
N PHE A 104 -60.91 -74.21 -0.93
CA PHE A 104 -62.00 -75.18 -0.71
C PHE A 104 -62.57 -75.16 0.72
N PHE A 105 -61.72 -75.07 1.74
CA PHE A 105 -62.15 -74.99 3.15
C PHE A 105 -62.72 -73.61 3.54
N ASP A 106 -62.36 -72.53 2.84
CA ASP A 106 -62.87 -71.18 3.12
C ASP A 106 -64.33 -71.01 2.67
N LYS A 107 -64.76 -71.78 1.65
CA LYS A 107 -66.16 -71.83 1.18
C LYS A 107 -67.08 -72.61 2.13
N LEU A 108 -66.59 -73.70 2.73
CA LEU A 108 -67.39 -74.61 3.56
C LEU A 108 -67.76 -74.03 4.94
N PHE A 109 -66.94 -73.14 5.50
CA PHE A 109 -67.12 -72.55 6.84
C PHE A 109 -67.52 -71.05 6.82
N GLY A 110 -67.90 -70.51 5.66
CA GLY A 110 -68.34 -69.10 5.53
C GLY A 110 -67.23 -68.06 5.67
N LYS A 111 -65.96 -68.48 5.74
CA LYS A 111 -64.79 -67.62 5.88
C LYS A 111 -64.53 -66.79 4.61
N ALA A 112 -64.78 -67.37 3.44
CA ALA A 112 -64.66 -66.69 2.15
C ALA A 112 -65.54 -65.42 2.04
N LYS A 113 -66.79 -65.46 2.57
CA LYS A 113 -67.67 -64.29 2.58
C LYS A 113 -67.17 -63.18 3.50
N LYS A 114 -66.60 -63.54 4.65
CA LYS A 114 -66.01 -62.57 5.60
C LYS A 114 -64.76 -61.93 5.01
N GLU A 115 -63.90 -62.72 4.37
CA GLU A 115 -62.64 -62.25 3.78
C GLU A 115 -62.88 -61.37 2.55
N GLN A 116 -63.87 -61.72 1.72
CA GLN A 116 -64.32 -60.86 0.64
C GLN A 116 -64.91 -59.53 1.15
N ALA A 117 -65.73 -59.55 2.20
CA ALA A 117 -66.27 -58.33 2.81
C ALA A 117 -65.18 -57.43 3.43
N VAL A 118 -64.10 -58.02 3.95
CA VAL A 118 -62.92 -57.26 4.42
C VAL A 118 -62.20 -56.60 3.25
N LEU A 119 -61.98 -57.32 2.14
CA LEU A 119 -61.34 -56.76 0.94
C LEU A 119 -62.20 -55.67 0.28
N GLU A 120 -63.52 -55.80 0.28
CA GLU A 120 -64.44 -54.74 -0.16
C GLU A 120 -64.38 -53.51 0.77
N ALA A 121 -64.29 -53.71 2.09
CA ALA A 121 -64.06 -52.63 3.04
C ALA A 121 -62.69 -51.96 2.85
N ASP A 122 -61.64 -52.72 2.49
CA ASP A 122 -60.31 -52.18 2.19
C ASP A 122 -60.31 -51.25 0.98
N VAL A 123 -61.16 -51.50 -0.05
CA VAL A 123 -61.34 -50.58 -1.18
C VAL A 123 -61.92 -49.24 -0.72
N TYR A 124 -62.97 -49.29 0.12
CA TYR A 124 -63.56 -48.08 0.70
C TYR A 124 -62.57 -47.32 1.60
N ILE A 125 -61.78 -48.05 2.41
CA ILE A 125 -60.70 -47.47 3.21
C ILE A 125 -59.64 -46.85 2.29
N GLY A 126 -59.32 -47.48 1.15
CA GLY A 126 -58.42 -46.98 0.12
C GLY A 126 -58.90 -45.63 -0.45
N GLN A 127 -60.17 -45.55 -0.87
CA GLN A 127 -60.78 -44.29 -1.32
C GLN A 127 -60.70 -43.18 -0.27
N ARG A 128 -61.00 -43.49 1.00
CA ARG A 128 -60.91 -42.51 2.09
C ARG A 128 -59.47 -42.05 2.36
N LYS A 129 -58.49 -42.94 2.19
CA LYS A 129 -57.05 -42.59 2.30
C LYS A 129 -56.60 -41.71 1.15
N ASP A 130 -56.95 -42.05 -0.08
CA ASP A 130 -56.65 -41.23 -1.26
C ASP A 130 -57.28 -39.83 -1.14
N GLU A 131 -58.52 -39.75 -0.64
CA GLU A 131 -59.18 -38.47 -0.35
C GLU A 131 -58.43 -37.67 0.73
N ALA A 132 -58.07 -38.31 1.84
CA ALA A 132 -57.34 -37.66 2.93
C ALA A 132 -55.93 -37.19 2.51
N ASP A 133 -55.24 -37.95 1.67
CA ASP A 133 -53.94 -37.58 1.11
C ASP A 133 -54.09 -36.39 0.13
N HIS A 134 -55.15 -36.36 -0.68
CA HIS A 134 -55.46 -35.22 -1.54
C HIS A 134 -55.81 -33.96 -0.74
N GLU A 135 -56.63 -34.09 0.32
CA GLU A 135 -56.94 -32.98 1.23
C GLU A 135 -55.68 -32.43 1.90
N ARG A 136 -54.76 -33.30 2.34
CA ARG A 136 -53.46 -32.88 2.90
C ARG A 136 -52.62 -32.15 1.86
N ALA A 137 -52.52 -32.69 0.65
CA ALA A 137 -51.78 -32.06 -0.44
C ALA A 137 -52.37 -30.69 -0.82
N LEU A 138 -53.71 -30.53 -0.78
CA LEU A 138 -54.38 -29.24 -0.98
C LEU A 138 -54.04 -28.25 0.14
N GLN A 139 -53.97 -28.68 1.40
CA GLN A 139 -53.57 -27.82 2.52
C GLN A 139 -52.11 -27.37 2.40
N GLU A 140 -51.20 -28.29 2.04
CA GLU A 140 -49.80 -27.97 1.77
C GLU A 140 -49.65 -26.99 0.59
N HIS A 141 -50.42 -27.22 -0.49
CA HIS A 141 -50.48 -26.30 -1.63
C HIS A 141 -50.98 -24.91 -1.23
N GLN A 142 -52.03 -24.81 -0.41
CA GLN A 142 -52.53 -23.52 0.07
C GLN A 142 -51.48 -22.74 0.87
N ARG A 143 -50.70 -23.42 1.71
CA ARG A 143 -49.57 -22.79 2.43
C ARG A 143 -48.49 -22.34 1.46
N ALA A 144 -48.07 -23.22 0.54
CA ALA A 144 -47.07 -22.88 -0.46
C ALA A 144 -47.49 -21.70 -1.36
N VAL A 145 -48.77 -21.59 -1.72
CA VAL A 145 -49.29 -20.44 -2.48
C VAL A 145 -49.28 -19.17 -1.64
N ALA A 146 -49.61 -19.24 -0.35
CA ALA A 146 -49.54 -18.09 0.55
C ALA A 146 -48.09 -17.60 0.70
N ASP A 147 -47.16 -18.51 0.98
CA ASP A 147 -45.72 -18.20 1.09
C ASP A 147 -45.19 -17.59 -0.21
N TRP A 148 -45.52 -18.21 -1.37
CA TRP A 148 -45.18 -17.67 -2.68
C TRP A 148 -45.75 -16.26 -2.89
N GLN A 149 -47.00 -16.00 -2.53
CA GLN A 149 -47.60 -14.66 -2.65
C GLN A 149 -46.87 -13.62 -1.80
N GLU A 150 -46.48 -13.97 -0.57
CA GLU A 150 -45.70 -13.09 0.31
C GLU A 150 -44.33 -12.79 -0.30
N GLU A 151 -43.63 -13.79 -0.83
CA GLU A 151 -42.35 -13.64 -1.54
C GLU A 151 -42.49 -12.74 -2.78
N GLN A 152 -43.53 -12.95 -3.60
CA GLN A 152 -43.80 -12.13 -4.78
C GLN A 152 -44.05 -10.66 -4.40
N GLN A 153 -44.81 -10.41 -3.34
CA GLN A 153 -45.08 -9.06 -2.84
C GLN A 153 -43.82 -8.40 -2.29
N LEU A 154 -43.01 -9.14 -1.53
CA LEU A 154 -41.73 -8.64 -1.00
C LEU A 154 -40.78 -8.29 -2.14
N ALA A 155 -40.54 -9.21 -3.08
CA ALA A 155 -39.71 -8.99 -4.25
C ALA A 155 -40.19 -7.77 -5.08
N GLY A 156 -41.51 -7.65 -5.27
CA GLY A 156 -42.10 -6.51 -5.95
C GLY A 156 -41.82 -5.16 -5.28
N ARG A 157 -41.91 -5.10 -3.95
CA ARG A 157 -41.63 -3.89 -3.15
C ARG A 157 -40.14 -3.56 -3.10
N ILE A 158 -39.27 -4.56 -3.01
CA ILE A 158 -37.80 -4.39 -3.06
C ILE A 158 -37.40 -3.79 -4.41
N LEU A 159 -37.89 -4.34 -5.53
CA LEU A 159 -37.61 -3.81 -6.86
C LEU A 159 -38.17 -2.39 -7.07
N ALA A 160 -39.22 -2.01 -6.33
CA ALA A 160 -39.77 -0.66 -6.33
C ALA A 160 -38.99 0.31 -5.43
N GLY A 161 -38.00 -0.17 -4.67
CA GLY A 161 -37.19 0.64 -3.76
C GLY A 161 -37.85 1.01 -2.44
N ASP A 162 -38.81 0.19 -1.95
CA ASP A 162 -39.47 0.41 -0.66
C ASP A 162 -38.51 0.14 0.51
N ALA A 163 -38.20 1.19 1.28
CA ALA A 163 -37.33 1.11 2.45
C ALA A 163 -37.82 0.11 3.51
N LYS A 164 -39.13 -0.05 3.69
CA LYS A 164 -39.67 -1.03 4.64
C LYS A 164 -39.44 -2.45 4.17
N ALA A 165 -39.49 -2.68 2.86
CA ALA A 165 -39.21 -3.99 2.27
C ALA A 165 -37.73 -4.36 2.40
N TYR A 166 -36.82 -3.38 2.27
CA TYR A 166 -35.39 -3.60 2.53
C TYR A 166 -35.13 -3.98 3.99
N ALA A 167 -35.73 -3.25 4.94
CA ALA A 167 -35.62 -3.57 6.36
C ALA A 167 -36.19 -4.95 6.69
N GLN A 168 -37.33 -5.31 6.10
CA GLN A 168 -37.93 -6.64 6.24
C GLN A 168 -36.98 -7.74 5.72
N ALA A 169 -36.45 -7.60 4.49
CA ALA A 169 -35.55 -8.60 3.91
C ALA A 169 -34.26 -8.79 4.74
N LEU A 170 -33.68 -7.70 5.23
CA LEU A 170 -32.51 -7.75 6.10
C LEU A 170 -32.80 -8.43 7.44
N SER A 171 -34.00 -8.23 7.99
CA SER A 171 -34.44 -8.88 9.23
C SER A 171 -34.70 -10.37 9.01
N ASP A 172 -35.46 -10.73 7.97
CA ASP A 172 -35.90 -12.10 7.71
C ASP A 172 -34.72 -13.01 7.34
N LEU A 173 -33.75 -12.49 6.56
CA LEU A 173 -32.60 -13.27 6.08
C LEU A 173 -31.36 -13.12 6.96
N SER A 174 -31.28 -12.05 7.75
CA SER A 174 -30.19 -11.80 8.71
C SER A 174 -28.77 -12.08 8.14
N PRO A 175 -28.38 -11.50 6.99
CA PRO A 175 -27.13 -11.83 6.29
C PRO A 175 -25.85 -11.48 7.08
N LEU A 176 -25.99 -10.74 8.19
CA LEU A 176 -24.89 -10.28 9.05
C LEU A 176 -24.84 -11.02 10.40
N ALA A 177 -25.56 -12.14 10.54
CA ALA A 177 -25.60 -12.90 11.79
C ALA A 177 -24.21 -13.37 12.24
N GLU A 178 -23.39 -13.87 11.33
CA GLU A 178 -22.02 -14.35 11.62
C GLU A 178 -21.09 -13.21 12.09
N ILE A 179 -21.23 -12.01 11.51
CA ILE A 179 -20.48 -10.82 11.96
C ILE A 179 -20.90 -10.44 13.38
N SER A 180 -22.16 -10.68 13.72
CA SER A 180 -22.69 -10.43 15.06
C SER A 180 -22.14 -11.42 16.09
N GLU A 181 -21.90 -12.67 15.70
CA GLU A 181 -21.24 -13.68 16.53
C GLU A 181 -19.77 -13.35 16.82
N LEU A 182 -19.11 -12.58 15.95
CA LEU A 182 -17.76 -12.04 16.17
C LEU A 182 -17.74 -10.83 17.13
N GLY A 183 -18.87 -10.56 17.79
CA GLY A 183 -19.03 -9.52 18.81
C GLY A 183 -19.50 -8.17 18.27
N SER A 184 -19.88 -8.09 16.99
CA SER A 184 -20.24 -6.81 16.39
C SER A 184 -21.75 -6.55 16.46
N SER A 185 -22.19 -5.32 16.68
CA SER A 185 -23.61 -4.97 16.48
C SER A 185 -23.76 -4.19 15.19
N VAL A 186 -24.82 -4.48 14.43
CA VAL A 186 -25.09 -3.82 13.16
C VAL A 186 -26.43 -3.10 13.23
N HIS A 187 -26.42 -1.80 12.95
CA HIS A 187 -27.62 -0.99 12.82
C HIS A 187 -27.72 -0.45 11.40
N LEU A 188 -28.83 -0.76 10.72
CA LEU A 188 -29.05 -0.39 9.32
C LEU A 188 -30.13 0.67 9.23
N THR A 189 -29.87 1.72 8.46
CA THR A 189 -30.79 2.81 8.17
C THR A 189 -30.94 2.96 6.66
N VAL A 190 -32.17 2.88 6.16
CA VAL A 190 -32.45 3.05 4.73
C VAL A 190 -32.82 4.51 4.46
N HIS A 191 -32.01 5.20 3.65
CA HIS A 191 -32.25 6.61 3.30
C HIS A 191 -33.07 6.75 2.03
N SER A 192 -32.79 5.90 1.03
CA SER A 192 -33.49 5.90 -0.25
C SER A 192 -33.42 4.53 -0.90
N ALA A 193 -34.10 4.37 -2.05
CA ALA A 193 -33.99 3.16 -2.88
C ALA A 193 -32.54 2.84 -3.32
N ARG A 194 -31.66 3.85 -3.33
CA ARG A 194 -30.28 3.75 -3.83
C ARG A 194 -29.21 3.75 -2.73
N LEU A 195 -29.53 4.24 -1.53
CA LEU A 195 -28.56 4.45 -0.45
C LEU A 195 -29.02 3.80 0.85
N LEU A 196 -28.13 2.97 1.39
CA LEU A 196 -28.26 2.36 2.70
C LEU A 196 -27.10 2.80 3.60
N GLU A 197 -27.38 3.14 4.85
CA GLU A 197 -26.39 3.42 5.88
C GLU A 197 -26.32 2.28 6.89
N CYS A 198 -25.11 1.96 7.35
CA CYS A 198 -24.83 0.95 8.35
C CYS A 198 -23.90 1.50 9.42
N ALA A 199 -24.30 1.44 10.68
CA ALA A 199 -23.41 1.60 11.83
C ALA A 199 -23.02 0.21 12.35
N LEU A 200 -21.73 -0.10 12.33
CA LEU A 200 -21.13 -1.37 12.72
C LEU A 200 -20.29 -1.15 13.98
N LYS A 201 -20.69 -1.69 15.13
CA LYS A 201 -19.80 -1.75 16.31
C LYS A 201 -18.82 -2.89 16.13
N VAL A 202 -17.51 -2.61 16.14
CA VAL A 202 -16.44 -3.60 16.01
C VAL A 202 -15.81 -3.86 17.38
N ASN A 203 -15.83 -5.11 17.85
CA ASN A 203 -15.28 -5.49 19.16
C ASN A 203 -13.82 -5.97 19.09
N GLY A 204 -12.86 -5.10 18.76
CA GLY A 204 -11.45 -5.49 18.60
C GLY A 204 -10.77 -6.10 19.82
N GLU A 205 -10.94 -5.50 21.00
CA GLU A 205 -10.21 -5.90 22.22
C GLU A 205 -10.54 -7.31 22.71
N GLN A 206 -11.75 -7.79 22.43
CA GLN A 206 -12.18 -9.14 22.84
C GLN A 206 -11.97 -10.17 21.73
N THR A 207 -12.05 -9.73 20.47
CA THR A 207 -12.01 -10.62 19.31
C THR A 207 -10.57 -10.98 18.93
N ILE A 208 -9.63 -10.03 19.01
CA ILE A 208 -8.23 -10.25 18.65
C ILE A 208 -7.44 -10.75 19.87
N PRO A 209 -6.71 -11.87 19.75
CA PRO A 209 -5.88 -12.39 20.84
C PRO A 209 -4.81 -11.39 21.31
N ALA A 210 -4.70 -11.20 22.63
CA ALA A 210 -3.66 -10.36 23.24
C ALA A 210 -2.26 -11.02 23.29
N GLU A 211 -2.16 -12.28 22.88
CA GLU A 211 -0.96 -13.10 22.93
C GLU A 211 -0.67 -13.72 21.57
N VAL A 212 0.60 -14.00 21.29
CA VAL A 212 1.05 -14.75 20.11
C VAL A 212 1.61 -16.10 20.58
N LYS A 213 1.12 -17.19 19.96
CA LYS A 213 1.64 -18.54 20.18
C LYS A 213 2.55 -18.97 19.03
N THR A 214 3.68 -19.57 19.36
CA THR A 214 4.67 -20.09 18.38
C THR A 214 5.27 -21.41 18.88
N LEU A 215 5.92 -22.18 18.02
CA LEU A 215 6.67 -23.38 18.43
C LEU A 215 8.14 -23.04 18.69
N THR A 216 8.68 -23.55 19.79
CA THR A 216 10.13 -23.55 20.03
C THR A 216 10.83 -24.56 19.13
N ALA A 217 12.16 -24.47 18.99
CA ALA A 217 12.97 -25.48 18.30
C ALA A 217 12.81 -26.92 18.85
N MET A 218 12.30 -27.06 20.09
CA MET A 218 11.99 -28.33 20.74
C MET A 218 10.52 -28.77 20.56
N GLY A 219 9.71 -28.03 19.79
CA GLY A 219 8.30 -28.32 19.49
C GLY A 219 7.32 -28.05 20.64
N LYS A 220 7.75 -27.33 21.69
CA LYS A 220 6.85 -26.85 22.76
C LYS A 220 6.23 -25.51 22.39
N VAL A 221 5.01 -25.26 22.85
CA VAL A 221 4.34 -23.95 22.71
C VAL A 221 5.11 -22.89 23.49
N PHE A 222 5.37 -21.78 22.81
CA PHE A 222 5.89 -20.55 23.37
C PHE A 222 4.87 -19.44 23.16
N THR A 223 4.35 -18.92 24.28
CA THR A 223 3.38 -17.84 24.31
C THR A 223 4.06 -16.56 24.77
N LYS A 224 3.86 -15.48 24.04
CA LYS A 224 4.33 -14.14 24.40
C LYS A 224 3.21 -13.12 24.23
N PRO A 225 3.19 -12.02 25.02
CA PRO A 225 2.29 -10.90 24.76
C PRO A 225 2.45 -10.38 23.32
N MET A 226 1.34 -10.05 22.68
CA MET A 226 1.36 -9.48 21.34
C MET A 226 1.94 -8.06 21.41
N PRO A 227 2.90 -7.70 20.54
CA PRO A 227 3.34 -6.32 20.42
C PRO A 227 2.16 -5.40 20.07
N LYS A 228 2.05 -4.25 20.73
CA LYS A 228 0.93 -3.31 20.52
C LYS A 228 0.75 -2.90 19.06
N ALA A 229 1.84 -2.67 18.32
CA ALA A 229 1.78 -2.31 16.90
C ALA A 229 1.09 -3.41 16.07
N ARG A 230 1.49 -4.67 16.27
CA ARG A 230 0.89 -5.83 15.59
C ARG A 230 -0.58 -6.03 15.96
N PHE A 231 -0.94 -5.79 17.22
CA PHE A 231 -2.35 -5.88 17.65
C PHE A 231 -3.22 -4.86 16.88
N HIS A 232 -2.77 -3.61 16.76
CA HIS A 232 -3.54 -2.58 16.05
C HIS A 232 -3.58 -2.78 14.55
N GLU A 233 -2.50 -3.29 13.95
CA GLU A 233 -2.49 -3.71 12.54
C GLU A 233 -3.56 -4.78 12.28
N LEU A 234 -3.56 -5.87 13.06
CA LEU A 234 -4.59 -6.90 12.96
C LEU A 234 -6.00 -6.35 13.22
N TYR A 235 -6.13 -5.40 14.15
CA TYR A 235 -7.42 -4.80 14.46
C TYR A 235 -7.95 -3.91 13.34
N GLN A 236 -7.05 -3.18 12.70
CA GLN A 236 -7.37 -2.38 11.53
C GLN A 236 -7.85 -3.26 10.37
N ASP A 237 -7.10 -4.31 10.03
CA ASP A 237 -7.45 -5.18 8.92
C ASP A 237 -8.75 -5.93 9.18
N TYR A 238 -8.98 -6.34 10.44
CA TYR A 238 -10.26 -6.90 10.88
C TYR A 238 -11.41 -5.90 10.72
N ALA A 239 -11.27 -4.66 11.22
CA ALA A 239 -12.31 -3.64 11.14
C ALA A 239 -12.65 -3.28 9.68
N CYS A 240 -11.63 -3.06 8.84
CA CYS A 240 -11.81 -2.83 7.40
C CYS A 240 -12.44 -4.06 6.72
N GLY A 241 -12.04 -5.27 7.13
CA GLY A 241 -12.60 -6.51 6.65
C GLY A 241 -14.09 -6.64 6.94
N CYS A 242 -14.52 -6.31 8.16
CA CYS A 242 -15.94 -6.26 8.52
C CYS A 242 -16.71 -5.20 7.73
N VAL A 243 -16.13 -4.02 7.50
CA VAL A 243 -16.75 -2.98 6.68
C VAL A 243 -16.99 -3.47 5.25
N LEU A 244 -15.99 -4.10 4.63
CA LEU A 244 -16.12 -4.70 3.29
C LEU A 244 -17.17 -5.80 3.27
N ARG A 245 -17.17 -6.70 4.27
CA ARG A 245 -18.14 -7.79 4.41
C ARG A 245 -19.57 -7.25 4.45
N VAL A 246 -19.84 -6.22 5.27
CA VAL A 246 -21.15 -5.55 5.33
C VAL A 246 -21.56 -5.02 3.96
N GLY A 247 -20.66 -4.32 3.26
CA GLY A 247 -20.93 -3.81 1.93
C GLY A 247 -21.31 -4.93 0.95
N ARG A 248 -20.52 -6.01 0.92
CA ARG A 248 -20.77 -7.17 0.04
C ARG A 248 -22.11 -7.85 0.32
N GLU A 249 -22.46 -8.06 1.59
CA GLU A 249 -23.72 -8.68 2.00
C GLU A 249 -24.92 -7.83 1.60
N VAL A 250 -24.85 -6.52 1.87
CA VAL A 250 -25.92 -5.60 1.47
C VAL A 250 -26.06 -5.56 -0.05
N PHE A 251 -24.95 -5.58 -0.80
CA PHE A 251 -25.01 -5.61 -2.26
C PHE A 251 -25.46 -6.97 -2.83
N ALA A 252 -25.17 -8.08 -2.16
CA ALA A 252 -25.67 -9.40 -2.53
C ALA A 252 -27.19 -9.43 -2.37
N LEU A 253 -27.70 -8.88 -1.27
CA LEU A 253 -29.10 -8.99 -0.91
C LEU A 253 -29.97 -7.91 -1.54
N LEU A 254 -29.57 -6.64 -1.56
CA LEU A 254 -30.47 -5.53 -1.92
C LEU A 254 -30.01 -4.83 -3.19
N PRO A 255 -30.91 -4.31 -4.04
CA PRO A 255 -30.57 -3.62 -5.29
C PRO A 255 -30.14 -2.15 -5.08
N VAL A 256 -29.41 -1.85 -4.00
CA VAL A 256 -28.89 -0.50 -3.72
C VAL A 256 -27.63 -0.18 -4.54
N GLU A 257 -27.38 1.10 -4.83
CA GLU A 257 -26.19 1.54 -5.57
C GLU A 257 -25.02 1.88 -4.62
N TRP A 258 -25.36 2.41 -3.45
CA TRP A 258 -24.42 2.90 -2.45
C TRP A 258 -24.72 2.33 -1.07
N VAL A 259 -23.65 2.01 -0.34
CA VAL A 259 -23.71 1.65 1.08
C VAL A 259 -22.69 2.49 1.84
N LEU A 260 -23.16 3.22 2.85
CA LEU A 260 -22.33 4.00 3.75
C LEU A 260 -22.17 3.22 5.04
N VAL A 261 -20.95 2.80 5.37
CA VAL A 261 -20.66 1.99 6.56
C VAL A 261 -19.77 2.77 7.51
N THR A 262 -20.21 2.92 8.75
CA THR A 262 -19.45 3.56 9.83
C THR A 262 -19.13 2.51 10.89
N ALA A 263 -17.84 2.22 11.07
CA ALA A 263 -17.35 1.36 12.14
C ALA A 263 -17.16 2.16 13.44
N LEU A 264 -17.72 1.66 14.53
CA LEU A 264 -17.65 2.18 15.89
C LEU A 264 -16.78 1.25 16.73
N ALA A 265 -15.93 1.79 17.59
CA ALA A 265 -15.15 1.01 18.55
C ALA A 265 -15.24 1.63 19.94
N ASP A 266 -15.08 0.78 20.95
CA ASP A 266 -14.94 1.22 22.34
C ASP A 266 -13.55 1.85 22.54
N LEU A 267 -13.51 3.17 22.72
CA LEU A 267 -12.28 3.94 22.90
C LEU A 267 -12.20 4.50 24.32
N PHE A 268 -11.06 4.29 24.99
CA PHE A 268 -10.80 4.81 26.33
C PHE A 268 -10.34 6.27 26.27
N ASP A 269 -11.16 7.19 26.79
CA ASP A 269 -10.79 8.59 26.93
C ASP A 269 -10.11 8.84 28.28
N SER A 270 -8.79 8.94 28.26
CA SER A 270 -7.97 9.24 29.45
C SER A 270 -8.30 10.56 30.15
N ARG A 271 -8.93 11.52 29.47
CA ARG A 271 -9.33 12.82 30.05
C ARG A 271 -10.57 12.68 30.93
N THR A 272 -11.45 11.74 30.57
CA THR A 272 -12.71 11.49 31.29
C THR A 272 -12.65 10.22 32.14
N GLY A 273 -11.65 9.37 31.92
CA GLY A 273 -11.50 8.06 32.56
C GLY A 273 -12.58 7.06 32.15
N ARG A 274 -13.30 7.31 31.05
CA ARG A 274 -14.43 6.50 30.59
C ARG A 274 -14.16 5.93 29.20
N THR A 275 -14.65 4.71 28.98
CA THR A 275 -14.72 4.11 27.65
C THR A 275 -16.03 4.54 27.00
N ALA A 276 -15.97 5.00 25.75
CA ALA A 276 -17.13 5.40 24.97
C ALA A 276 -17.05 4.82 23.55
N GLU A 277 -18.22 4.49 22.99
CA GLU A 277 -18.34 4.09 21.59
C GLU A 277 -18.07 5.32 20.71
N GLN A 278 -17.05 5.22 19.87
CA GLN A 278 -16.67 6.30 18.96
C GLN A 278 -16.42 5.76 17.55
N PRO A 279 -16.80 6.52 16.51
CA PRO A 279 -16.54 6.14 15.12
C PRO A 279 -15.06 6.22 14.82
N ILE A 280 -14.52 5.15 14.24
CA ILE A 280 -13.10 5.00 13.92
C ILE A 280 -12.84 4.94 12.41
N LEU A 281 -13.85 4.53 11.64
CA LEU A 281 -13.78 4.41 10.18
C LEU A 281 -15.18 4.66 9.61
N SER A 282 -15.28 5.42 8.54
CA SER A 282 -16.52 5.62 7.79
C SER A 282 -16.23 5.58 6.30
N VAL A 283 -16.95 4.77 5.55
CA VAL A 283 -16.65 4.44 4.15
C VAL A 283 -17.92 4.46 3.32
N ALA A 284 -17.90 5.16 2.20
CA ALA A 284 -18.96 5.13 1.21
C ALA A 284 -18.58 4.24 0.03
N MET A 285 -19.22 3.08 -0.06
CA MET A 285 -18.95 2.07 -1.07
C MET A 285 -19.97 2.14 -2.20
N ALA A 286 -19.48 2.20 -3.44
CA ALA A 286 -20.29 2.04 -4.64
C ALA A 286 -20.29 0.57 -5.09
N ARG A 287 -21.46 0.05 -5.48
CA ARG A 287 -21.60 -1.32 -6.02
C ARG A 287 -20.62 -1.62 -7.15
N GLN A 288 -20.44 -0.67 -8.07
CA GLN A 288 -19.60 -0.85 -9.26
C GLN A 288 -18.12 -1.00 -8.91
N VAL A 289 -17.66 -0.37 -7.83
CA VAL A 289 -16.27 -0.50 -7.35
C VAL A 289 -16.09 -1.86 -6.68
N ILE A 290 -17.01 -2.25 -5.79
CA ILE A 290 -17.00 -3.56 -5.11
C ILE A 290 -16.94 -4.72 -6.11
N LYS A 291 -17.70 -4.68 -7.20
CA LYS A 291 -17.69 -5.73 -8.23
C LYS A 291 -16.36 -5.93 -8.95
N ARG A 292 -15.44 -4.96 -8.89
CA ARG A 292 -14.13 -5.02 -9.58
C ARG A 292 -13.00 -5.49 -8.67
N LEU A 293 -13.20 -5.49 -7.35
CA LEU A 293 -12.18 -5.89 -6.39
C LEU A 293 -12.00 -7.41 -6.37
N ASN A 294 -10.76 -7.85 -6.21
CA ASN A 294 -10.43 -9.26 -6.01
C ASN A 294 -10.33 -9.56 -4.51
N PHE A 295 -11.42 -10.04 -3.91
CA PHE A 295 -11.50 -10.32 -2.47
C PHE A 295 -10.57 -11.44 -2.01
N ASP A 296 -10.11 -12.33 -2.88
CA ASP A 296 -9.19 -13.40 -2.48
C ASP A 296 -7.78 -12.89 -2.18
N ARG A 297 -7.40 -11.75 -2.81
CA ARG A 297 -6.03 -11.22 -2.81
C ARG A 297 -5.90 -9.79 -2.28
N LEU A 298 -7.01 -9.11 -1.98
CA LEU A 298 -6.95 -7.74 -1.47
C LEU A 298 -6.51 -7.70 -0.01
N ASP A 299 -5.84 -6.61 0.35
CA ASP A 299 -5.68 -6.20 1.74
C ASP A 299 -6.87 -5.31 2.13
N PRO A 300 -7.61 -5.61 3.21
CA PRO A 300 -8.79 -4.83 3.58
C PRO A 300 -8.51 -3.36 3.85
N SER A 301 -7.36 -3.05 4.44
CA SER A 301 -7.02 -1.69 4.82
C SER A 301 -6.61 -0.85 3.62
N ASP A 302 -5.78 -1.39 2.73
CA ASP A 302 -5.39 -0.72 1.49
C ASP A 302 -6.58 -0.59 0.53
N ALA A 303 -7.52 -1.53 0.56
CA ALA A 303 -8.72 -1.48 -0.27
C ALA A 303 -9.61 -0.26 0.02
N MET A 304 -9.51 0.35 1.22
CA MET A 304 -10.26 1.55 1.58
C MET A 304 -9.96 2.74 0.67
N GLU A 305 -8.76 2.81 0.10
CA GLU A 305 -8.33 3.86 -0.84
C GLU A 305 -9.16 3.90 -2.13
N ASN A 306 -9.89 2.83 -2.45
CA ASN A 306 -10.81 2.79 -3.59
C ASN A 306 -12.14 3.53 -3.33
N PHE A 307 -12.38 3.96 -2.08
CA PHE A 307 -13.64 4.51 -1.63
C PHE A 307 -13.44 5.90 -1.00
N LEU A 308 -14.50 6.72 -1.05
CA LEU A 308 -14.57 7.90 -0.18
C LEU A 308 -14.64 7.39 1.25
N HIS A 309 -13.61 7.69 2.04
CA HIS A 309 -13.52 7.23 3.42
C HIS A 309 -12.99 8.33 4.36
N ARG A 310 -13.29 8.17 5.64
CA ARG A 310 -12.72 8.92 6.76
C ARG A 310 -12.17 7.92 7.74
N GLY A 311 -10.95 8.15 8.20
CA GLY A 311 -10.19 7.22 9.06
C GLY A 311 -8.72 7.27 8.66
N ASP A 312 -7.83 7.61 9.60
CA ASP A 312 -6.39 7.64 9.33
C ASP A 312 -5.74 6.35 9.82
N PHE A 313 -5.59 5.43 8.88
CA PHE A 313 -4.97 4.13 9.09
C PHE A 313 -3.47 4.22 9.36
N LYS A 314 -2.79 5.22 8.79
CA LYS A 314 -1.35 5.44 9.01
C LYS A 314 -1.11 6.02 10.40
N ALA A 315 -1.93 6.97 10.84
CA ALA A 315 -1.88 7.50 12.20
C ALA A 315 -2.26 6.44 13.25
N SER A 316 -3.19 5.54 12.95
CA SER A 316 -3.62 4.48 13.86
C SER A 316 -2.50 3.44 14.09
N ARG A 317 -1.77 3.05 13.03
CA ARG A 317 -0.56 2.19 13.14
C ARG A 317 0.56 2.85 13.96
N LYS A 318 0.80 4.15 13.76
CA LYS A 318 1.86 4.92 14.44
C LYS A 318 1.56 5.17 15.92
N SER A 319 0.34 5.59 16.23
CA SER A 319 -0.09 5.90 17.60
C SER A 319 -0.41 4.64 18.41
N GLY A 320 -0.71 3.54 17.73
CA GLY A 320 -1.22 2.33 18.36
C GLY A 320 -2.56 2.61 19.06
N ALA A 321 -3.43 3.40 18.44
CA ALA A 321 -4.79 3.65 18.87
C ALA A 321 -5.59 4.17 17.68
N PHE A 322 -6.88 3.84 17.62
CA PHE A 322 -7.75 4.49 16.64
C PHE A 322 -8.01 5.95 17.04
N VAL A 323 -7.98 6.83 16.05
CA VAL A 323 -8.37 8.23 16.23
C VAL A 323 -9.85 8.36 15.90
N PRO A 324 -10.68 8.92 16.79
CA PRO A 324 -12.08 9.12 16.49
C PRO A 324 -12.27 10.11 15.33
N ILE A 325 -13.25 9.83 14.48
CA ILE A 325 -13.53 10.62 13.28
C ILE A 325 -14.93 11.25 13.32
N THR A 326 -15.21 12.17 12.40
CA THR A 326 -16.60 12.54 12.08
C THR A 326 -17.09 11.64 10.95
N PRO A 327 -18.15 10.82 11.15
CA PRO A 327 -18.66 9.92 10.11
C PRO A 327 -19.07 10.65 8.83
N LEU A 328 -19.01 9.95 7.70
CA LEU A 328 -19.66 10.40 6.48
C LEU A 328 -21.18 10.38 6.67
N THR A 329 -21.86 11.23 5.92
CA THR A 329 -23.31 11.38 5.90
C THR A 329 -23.82 11.29 4.46
N PRO A 330 -25.12 11.05 4.24
CA PRO A 330 -25.70 11.09 2.88
C PRO A 330 -25.40 12.39 2.11
N ALA A 331 -25.28 13.52 2.81
CA ALA A 331 -24.96 14.81 2.19
C ALA A 331 -23.54 14.84 1.56
N ASP A 332 -22.60 14.06 2.12
CA ASP A 332 -21.25 13.92 1.57
C ASP A 332 -21.24 13.18 0.22
N LEU A 333 -22.34 12.47 -0.12
CA LEU A 333 -22.52 11.76 -1.39
C LEU A 333 -23.24 12.61 -2.45
N GLU A 334 -23.96 13.65 -2.02
CA GLU A 334 -24.74 14.54 -2.91
C GLU A 334 -24.00 15.84 -3.27
N ALA A 335 -22.96 16.22 -2.54
CA ALA A 335 -22.33 17.54 -2.68
C ALA A 335 -21.36 17.65 -3.88
N PRO A 336 -21.53 18.64 -4.79
CA PRO A 336 -20.37 19.31 -5.37
C PRO A 336 -19.62 20.04 -4.25
N PRO A 337 -18.28 20.22 -4.31
CA PRO A 337 -17.54 20.77 -3.18
C PRO A 337 -18.01 22.19 -2.87
N LEU A 338 -18.68 22.37 -1.72
CA LEU A 338 -19.06 23.66 -1.21
C LEU A 338 -17.87 24.30 -0.49
N LEU A 339 -17.43 25.43 -1.03
CA LEU A 339 -16.54 26.39 -0.37
C LEU A 339 -17.08 26.74 1.02
N PRO A 340 -16.22 26.95 2.03
CA PRO A 340 -16.65 27.32 3.37
C PRO A 340 -17.34 28.69 3.35
N ALA A 341 -18.46 28.78 4.07
CA ALA A 341 -19.25 29.98 4.24
C ALA A 341 -18.42 31.11 4.85
N THR A 342 -18.21 32.19 4.09
CA THR A 342 -17.67 33.43 4.62
C THR A 342 -18.80 34.29 5.19
N GLY A 343 -18.63 34.66 6.46
CA GLY A 343 -19.49 35.60 7.16
C GLY A 343 -19.48 36.98 6.49
N ARG A 344 -20.63 37.65 6.54
CA ARG A 344 -20.82 39.04 6.16
C ARG A 344 -19.79 39.98 6.83
N ALA A 345 -19.11 40.79 6.01
CA ALA A 345 -18.68 42.15 6.36
C ALA A 345 -18.49 43.01 5.08
N THR A 346 -19.40 43.98 4.91
CA THR A 346 -19.37 45.29 4.19
C THR A 346 -18.63 45.53 2.86
N PRO A 347 -19.18 46.40 1.96
CA PRO A 347 -18.69 46.58 0.59
C PRO A 347 -17.62 47.67 0.48
N GLY A 348 -16.60 47.42 -0.35
CA GLY A 348 -15.56 48.41 -0.66
C GLY A 348 -14.92 48.17 -2.02
N VAL A 349 -15.31 49.02 -2.98
CA VAL A 349 -14.58 49.43 -4.20
C VAL A 349 -14.35 48.37 -5.29
N VAL A 350 -15.09 48.56 -6.38
CA VAL A 350 -14.96 47.89 -7.68
C VAL A 350 -13.72 48.44 -8.43
N ALA A 351 -12.85 47.54 -8.87
CA ALA A 351 -11.92 47.72 -9.99
C ALA A 351 -12.00 46.45 -10.89
N PRO A 352 -11.77 46.56 -12.21
CA PRO A 352 -12.49 45.77 -13.19
C PRO A 352 -11.94 44.35 -13.40
N ALA A 353 -12.86 43.49 -13.80
CA ALA A 353 -12.71 42.07 -14.01
C ALA A 353 -11.73 41.70 -15.14
N THR A 354 -10.76 40.84 -14.80
CA THR A 354 -10.27 39.79 -15.70
C THR A 354 -11.00 38.50 -15.34
N ALA A 355 -11.60 37.85 -16.34
CA ALA A 355 -12.48 36.67 -16.21
C ALA A 355 -11.87 35.56 -15.31
N PRO A 356 -12.67 34.86 -14.49
CA PRO A 356 -12.19 33.67 -13.81
C PRO A 356 -12.03 32.55 -14.84
N SER A 357 -10.79 32.16 -15.11
CA SER A 357 -10.50 30.87 -15.75
C SER A 357 -11.15 29.79 -14.89
N VAL A 358 -12.09 29.05 -15.45
CA VAL A 358 -12.70 27.89 -14.79
C VAL A 358 -11.58 26.96 -14.35
N ASN A 359 -11.55 26.58 -13.07
CA ASN A 359 -10.55 25.66 -12.54
C ASN A 359 -10.62 24.34 -13.34
N PRO A 360 -9.55 23.95 -14.07
CA PRO A 360 -9.58 22.78 -14.95
C PRO A 360 -9.41 21.47 -14.19
N PHE A 361 -8.91 21.52 -12.94
CA PHE A 361 -8.56 20.33 -12.17
C PHE A 361 -9.76 19.49 -11.74
N PRO A 362 -10.91 20.02 -11.27
CA PRO A 362 -12.06 19.19 -10.89
C PRO A 362 -12.58 18.29 -12.01
N ALA A 363 -12.65 18.81 -13.25
CA ALA A 363 -13.14 18.05 -14.40
C ALA A 363 -12.15 16.95 -14.80
N ARG A 364 -10.85 17.26 -14.82
CA ARG A 364 -9.79 16.28 -15.10
C ARG A 364 -9.65 15.25 -13.99
N TRP A 365 -9.80 15.64 -12.74
CA TRP A 365 -9.83 14.75 -11.59
C TRP A 365 -11.01 13.78 -11.67
N ALA A 366 -12.22 14.27 -12.00
CA ALA A 366 -13.39 13.41 -12.20
C ALA A 366 -13.25 12.48 -13.43
N GLU A 367 -12.49 12.88 -14.45
CA GLU A 367 -12.15 12.01 -15.58
C GLU A 367 -11.12 10.93 -15.19
N ALA A 368 -10.04 11.32 -14.52
CA ALA A 368 -9.01 10.41 -14.02
C ALA A 368 -9.59 9.41 -13.01
N LEU A 369 -10.50 9.83 -12.13
CA LEU A 369 -11.26 8.94 -11.25
C LEU A 369 -12.10 7.93 -12.04
N ARG A 370 -12.78 8.35 -13.11
CA ARG A 370 -13.56 7.44 -13.97
C ARG A 370 -12.67 6.43 -14.71
N ARG A 371 -11.43 6.81 -15.00
CA ARG A 371 -10.43 5.98 -15.69
C ARG A 371 -9.52 5.17 -14.76
N ASN A 372 -9.66 5.36 -13.44
CA ASN A 372 -8.83 4.75 -12.41
C ASN A 372 -7.34 5.13 -12.54
N GLU A 373 -7.08 6.38 -12.94
CA GLU A 373 -5.75 6.95 -13.13
C GLU A 373 -5.26 7.72 -11.88
N ILE A 374 -6.04 7.70 -10.79
CA ILE A 374 -5.67 8.30 -9.49
C ILE A 374 -5.21 7.19 -8.55
N GLU A 375 -3.90 7.10 -8.34
CA GLU A 375 -3.27 6.20 -7.38
C GLU A 375 -2.71 7.03 -6.21
N SER A 376 -2.92 6.63 -4.96
CA SER A 376 -2.39 7.33 -3.76
C SER A 376 -2.85 8.80 -3.60
N GLY A 377 -4.02 9.16 -4.13
CA GLY A 377 -4.67 10.46 -3.84
C GLY A 377 -4.14 11.68 -4.60
N PHE A 378 -3.44 11.50 -5.73
CA PHE A 378 -2.99 12.60 -6.59
C PHE A 378 -3.29 12.35 -8.08
N LEU A 379 -3.45 13.43 -8.84
CA LEU A 379 -3.61 13.41 -10.29
C LEU A 379 -2.23 13.46 -10.95
N ARG A 380 -1.83 12.38 -11.62
CA ARG A 380 -0.60 12.34 -12.42
C ARG A 380 -0.82 12.99 -13.78
N LEU A 381 0.06 13.91 -14.16
CA LEU A 381 0.08 14.60 -15.45
C LEU A 381 1.52 14.67 -15.95
N THR A 382 1.71 14.90 -17.25
CA THR A 382 2.97 15.42 -17.78
C THR A 382 3.01 16.94 -17.66
N ALA A 383 4.21 17.53 -17.68
CA ALA A 383 4.37 18.99 -17.67
C ALA A 383 3.64 19.67 -18.85
N ASN A 384 3.61 19.04 -20.02
CA ASN A 384 2.85 19.52 -21.17
C ASN A 384 1.33 19.45 -20.95
N GLU A 385 0.80 18.35 -20.41
CA GLU A 385 -0.62 18.26 -20.07
C GLU A 385 -1.02 19.30 -19.02
N LEU A 386 -0.16 19.54 -18.02
CA LEU A 386 -0.35 20.60 -17.04
C LEU A 386 -0.35 21.99 -17.68
N ALA A 387 0.60 22.25 -18.58
CA ALA A 387 0.69 23.52 -19.31
C ALA A 387 -0.56 23.77 -20.15
N GLU A 388 -1.03 22.78 -20.90
CA GLU A 388 -2.26 22.85 -21.70
C GLU A 388 -3.49 23.12 -20.84
N MET A 389 -3.62 22.45 -19.69
CA MET A 389 -4.71 22.70 -18.73
C MET A 389 -4.72 24.14 -18.21
N LEU A 390 -3.54 24.73 -18.05
CA LEU A 390 -3.36 26.12 -17.60
C LEU A 390 -3.37 27.14 -18.76
N GLY A 391 -3.71 26.71 -19.99
CA GLY A 391 -3.81 27.57 -21.16
C GLY A 391 -2.46 28.01 -21.75
N ARG A 392 -1.40 27.23 -21.54
CA ARG A 392 -0.07 27.43 -22.12
C ARG A 392 0.22 26.37 -23.19
N SER A 393 1.11 26.69 -24.12
CA SER A 393 1.53 25.77 -25.18
C SER A 393 2.45 24.68 -24.62
N ALA A 394 2.34 23.47 -25.16
CA ALA A 394 3.29 22.40 -24.94
C ALA A 394 4.69 22.77 -25.49
N GLN A 395 5.74 22.37 -24.78
CA GLN A 395 7.14 22.66 -25.12
C GLN A 395 8.00 21.41 -24.89
N GLU A 396 9.17 21.33 -25.54
CA GLU A 396 10.15 20.27 -25.24
C GLU A 396 10.74 20.45 -23.84
N SER A 397 11.00 21.70 -23.44
CA SER A 397 11.46 22.08 -22.12
C SER A 397 10.88 23.44 -21.70
N PHE A 398 10.66 23.59 -20.41
CA PHE A 398 10.27 24.84 -19.76
C PHE A 398 11.48 25.39 -19.02
N THR A 399 11.77 26.68 -19.14
CA THR A 399 12.79 27.33 -18.31
C THR A 399 12.44 27.21 -16.82
N LEU A 400 13.41 27.43 -15.93
CA LEU A 400 13.15 27.40 -14.48
C LEU A 400 12.09 28.44 -14.08
N ALA A 401 12.11 29.62 -14.70
CA ALA A 401 11.11 30.66 -14.48
C ALA A 401 9.71 30.24 -14.93
N GLU A 402 9.58 29.59 -16.08
CA GLU A 402 8.31 29.08 -16.59
C GLU A 402 7.76 27.93 -15.74
N SER A 403 8.65 27.03 -15.29
CA SER A 403 8.33 25.91 -14.40
C SER A 403 7.79 26.40 -13.05
N LYS A 404 8.48 27.37 -12.42
CA LYS A 404 7.99 28.05 -11.20
C LYS A 404 6.65 28.76 -11.46
N ALA A 405 6.48 29.38 -12.63
CA ALA A 405 5.23 30.05 -12.98
C ALA A 405 4.05 29.09 -13.22
N LEU A 406 4.31 27.86 -13.68
CA LEU A 406 3.32 26.78 -13.76
C LEU A 406 2.89 26.35 -12.35
N THR A 407 3.85 26.07 -11.45
CA THR A 407 3.57 25.73 -10.05
C THR A 407 2.73 26.80 -9.35
N ARG A 408 3.11 28.08 -9.47
CA ARG A 408 2.32 29.19 -8.91
C ARG A 408 0.90 29.30 -9.46
N ALA A 409 0.65 28.79 -10.68
CA ALA A 409 -0.70 28.76 -11.23
C ALA A 409 -1.53 27.62 -10.62
N VAL A 410 -0.90 26.46 -10.33
CA VAL A 410 -1.51 25.34 -9.60
C VAL A 410 -1.86 25.73 -8.17
N GLU A 411 -0.93 26.39 -7.47
CA GLU A 411 -1.13 26.90 -6.10
C GLU A 411 -2.27 27.92 -6.02
N ARG A 412 -2.35 28.85 -6.97
CA ARG A 412 -3.47 29.82 -7.05
C ARG A 412 -4.85 29.16 -7.20
N LEU A 413 -4.88 27.92 -7.68
CA LEU A 413 -6.09 27.12 -7.84
C LEU A 413 -6.37 26.21 -6.63
N GLY A 414 -5.54 26.27 -5.57
CA GLY A 414 -5.72 25.53 -4.32
C GLY A 414 -5.09 24.14 -4.31
N TYR A 415 -4.17 23.85 -5.23
CA TYR A 415 -3.52 22.54 -5.36
C TYR A 415 -2.01 22.63 -5.11
N CYS A 416 -1.45 21.55 -4.61
CA CYS A 416 -0.01 21.31 -4.53
C CYS A 416 0.47 20.59 -5.79
N ILE A 417 1.76 20.73 -6.09
CA ILE A 417 2.44 20.00 -7.16
C ILE A 417 3.75 19.40 -6.65
N GLU A 418 4.05 18.18 -7.06
CA GLU A 418 5.36 17.56 -6.90
C GLU A 418 5.79 16.87 -8.20
N PRO A 419 7.09 16.81 -8.54
CA PRO A 419 8.20 17.47 -7.88
C PRO A 419 8.18 19.00 -8.10
N ASP A 420 8.34 19.78 -7.04
CA ASP A 420 8.23 21.25 -7.08
C ASP A 420 9.55 21.98 -7.45
N PRO A 421 9.59 22.82 -8.51
CA PRO A 421 10.73 23.65 -8.87
C PRO A 421 11.18 24.64 -7.80
N HIS A 422 10.32 25.04 -6.88
CA HIS A 422 10.68 25.89 -5.73
C HIS A 422 11.46 25.13 -4.66
N HIS A 423 11.41 23.80 -4.67
CA HIS A 423 11.99 22.93 -3.65
C HIS A 423 12.96 21.90 -4.24
N GLY A 424 13.63 22.25 -5.33
CA GLY A 424 14.79 21.51 -5.84
C GLY A 424 14.57 20.68 -7.11
N ALA A 425 13.33 20.56 -7.60
CA ALA A 425 13.01 19.74 -8.77
C ALA A 425 13.67 20.19 -10.10
N GLY A 426 14.12 21.44 -10.20
CA GLY A 426 14.67 22.00 -11.43
C GLY A 426 13.60 22.40 -12.45
N SER A 427 14.02 22.60 -13.70
CA SER A 427 13.13 22.87 -14.83
C SER A 427 12.32 21.63 -15.23
N PHE A 428 11.11 21.83 -15.74
CA PHE A 428 10.31 20.78 -16.32
C PHE A 428 10.70 20.54 -17.78
N TRP A 429 10.91 19.27 -18.17
CA TRP A 429 10.80 18.88 -19.58
C TRP A 429 9.35 18.50 -19.88
N GLY A 430 8.93 18.66 -21.13
CA GLY A 430 7.53 18.51 -21.53
C GLY A 430 6.89 17.18 -21.13
N THR A 431 7.67 16.10 -21.14
CA THR A 431 7.23 14.73 -20.79
C THR A 431 7.42 14.37 -19.32
N ARG A 432 7.85 15.30 -18.46
CA ARG A 432 8.13 15.01 -17.04
C ARG A 432 6.83 14.71 -16.30
N SER A 433 6.78 13.61 -15.56
CA SER A 433 5.66 13.30 -14.67
C SER A 433 5.61 14.30 -13.51
N VAL A 434 4.43 14.86 -13.26
CA VAL A 434 4.09 15.73 -12.13
C VAL A 434 2.81 15.23 -11.48
N GLY A 435 2.72 15.31 -10.17
CA GLY A 435 1.56 14.95 -9.37
C GLY A 435 0.91 16.19 -8.80
N VAL A 436 -0.36 16.41 -9.12
CA VAL A 436 -1.19 17.51 -8.62
C VAL A 436 -2.18 16.97 -7.59
N PHE A 437 -2.30 17.60 -6.43
CA PHE A 437 -3.17 17.12 -5.35
C PHE A 437 -3.66 18.25 -4.44
N GLN A 438 -4.73 18.01 -3.69
CA GLN A 438 -5.17 18.97 -2.67
C GLN A 438 -4.41 18.74 -1.36
N PRO A 439 -4.01 19.81 -0.65
CA PRO A 439 -3.38 19.68 0.67
C PRO A 439 -4.36 19.02 1.65
N SER A 440 -3.88 18.03 2.40
CA SER A 440 -4.65 17.29 3.40
C SER A 440 -5.24 18.19 4.49
N SER A 441 -4.55 19.29 4.82
CA SER A 441 -5.02 20.27 5.79
C SER A 441 -6.07 21.25 5.24
N GLY A 442 -6.28 21.28 3.92
CA GLY A 442 -7.14 22.24 3.23
C GLY A 442 -6.52 23.63 3.03
N GLU A 443 -5.32 23.88 3.57
CA GLU A 443 -4.58 25.13 3.42
C GLU A 443 -3.26 24.90 2.70
N LEU A 444 -2.91 25.78 1.76
CA LEU A 444 -1.58 25.79 1.16
C LEU A 444 -0.58 26.41 2.14
N ARG A 445 0.39 25.61 2.58
CA ARG A 445 1.48 26.03 3.46
C ARG A 445 2.82 25.79 2.80
N GLU A 446 3.76 26.69 3.01
CA GLU A 446 5.13 26.47 2.57
C GLU A 446 5.76 25.31 3.34
N PRO A 447 6.50 24.41 2.65
CA PRO A 447 7.16 23.29 3.29
C PRO A 447 8.28 23.75 4.21
N SER A 448 8.45 23.04 5.33
CA SER A 448 9.54 23.26 6.27
C SER A 448 10.90 23.04 5.63
N GLN A 449 11.89 23.58 6.29
CA GLN A 449 13.28 23.34 5.98
C GLN A 449 13.60 21.84 6.02
N GLU A 450 13.12 21.13 7.04
CA GLU A 450 13.34 19.71 7.22
C GLU A 450 12.77 18.87 6.07
N PHE A 451 11.61 19.25 5.53
CA PHE A 451 11.04 18.60 4.33
C PHE A 451 11.99 18.71 3.14
N ARG A 452 12.55 19.89 2.86
CA ARG A 452 13.40 20.12 1.69
C ARG A 452 14.66 19.24 1.73
N GLY A 453 15.31 19.16 2.89
CA GLY A 453 16.46 18.28 3.09
C GLY A 453 16.12 16.80 2.92
N VAL A 454 14.95 16.38 3.41
CA VAL A 454 14.47 15.00 3.31
C VAL A 454 14.06 14.64 1.88
N ALA A 455 13.48 15.57 1.13
CA ALA A 455 13.15 15.38 -0.29
C ALA A 455 14.41 15.18 -1.15
N ALA A 456 15.48 15.94 -0.87
CA ALA A 456 16.78 15.73 -1.53
C ALA A 456 17.41 14.38 -1.15
N LEU A 457 17.31 13.97 0.11
CA LEU A 457 17.79 12.65 0.56
C LEU A 457 16.99 11.50 -0.08
N LEU A 458 15.66 11.64 -0.19
CA LEU A 458 14.79 10.66 -0.86
C LEU A 458 15.19 10.45 -2.32
N GLN A 459 15.52 11.54 -3.02
CA GLN A 459 16.01 11.47 -4.40
C GLN A 459 17.34 10.71 -4.50
N LEU A 460 18.27 10.89 -3.55
CA LEU A 460 19.53 10.12 -3.51
C LEU A 460 19.30 8.64 -3.15
N CYS A 461 18.41 8.35 -2.21
CA CYS A 461 18.06 6.97 -1.84
C CYS A 461 17.44 6.22 -3.02
N LEU A 462 16.47 6.83 -3.69
CA LEU A 462 15.85 6.27 -4.89
C LEU A 462 16.86 6.11 -6.04
N PHE A 463 17.84 7.02 -6.17
CA PHE A 463 18.92 6.87 -7.15
C PHE A 463 19.79 5.63 -6.90
N VAL A 464 20.09 5.32 -5.64
CA VAL A 464 20.86 4.12 -5.27
C VAL A 464 20.02 2.85 -5.47
N ALA A 465 18.74 2.89 -5.13
CA ALA A 465 17.82 1.76 -5.21
C ALA A 465 17.34 1.45 -6.65
N ALA A 466 17.17 2.45 -7.52
CA ALA A 466 16.56 2.29 -8.86
C ALA A 466 17.56 1.87 -9.96
N THR A 467 18.65 1.18 -9.63
CA THR A 467 19.76 0.95 -10.58
C THR A 467 19.55 -0.22 -11.55
N ASP A 468 18.56 -1.07 -11.29
CA ASP A 468 18.13 -2.18 -12.14
C ASP A 468 16.73 -1.98 -12.75
N GLY A 469 16.16 -0.78 -12.61
CA GLY A 469 14.81 -0.43 -13.07
C GLY A 469 13.70 -0.91 -12.14
N THR A 470 14.01 -1.44 -10.95
CA THR A 470 13.03 -1.85 -9.95
C THR A 470 13.44 -1.38 -8.56
N VAL A 471 12.62 -0.52 -7.95
CA VAL A 471 12.89 -0.08 -6.58
C VAL A 471 12.51 -1.19 -5.59
N ASN A 472 13.48 -1.66 -4.80
CA ASN A 472 13.23 -2.63 -3.74
C ASN A 472 12.35 -2.01 -2.64
N ARG A 473 11.22 -2.66 -2.34
CA ARG A 473 10.23 -2.18 -1.34
C ARG A 473 10.81 -2.19 0.08
N ASP A 474 11.67 -3.16 0.39
CA ASP A 474 12.24 -3.30 1.72
C ASP A 474 13.23 -2.16 2.02
N GLU A 475 14.04 -1.73 1.04
CA GLU A 475 14.96 -0.58 1.18
C GLU A 475 14.21 0.75 1.40
N LEU A 476 13.11 0.96 0.66
CA LEU A 476 12.25 2.13 0.82
C LEU A 476 11.55 2.17 2.18
N ASP A 477 11.12 1.03 2.71
CA ASP A 477 10.48 0.96 4.03
C ASP A 477 11.47 1.27 5.16
N HIS A 478 12.74 0.88 5.02
CA HIS A 478 13.80 1.29 5.96
C HIS A 478 14.09 2.80 5.87
N PHE A 479 14.07 3.37 4.67
CA PHE A 479 14.20 4.81 4.47
C PHE A 479 13.04 5.59 5.11
N ARG A 480 11.80 5.11 4.96
CA ARG A 480 10.61 5.67 5.62
C ARG A 480 10.72 5.61 7.14
N GLN A 481 11.09 4.45 7.70
CA GLN A 481 11.30 4.30 9.14
C GLN A 481 12.40 5.23 9.66
N PHE A 482 13.47 5.43 8.88
CA PHE A 482 14.53 6.38 9.20
C PHE A 482 13.99 7.82 9.25
N ILE A 483 13.31 8.28 8.21
CA ILE A 483 12.76 9.64 8.17
C ILE A 483 11.74 9.88 9.30
N GLU A 484 10.80 8.95 9.48
CA GLU A 484 9.71 9.09 10.46
C GLU A 484 10.20 9.02 11.91
N GLY A 485 11.31 8.31 12.16
CA GLY A 485 11.93 8.25 13.48
C GLY A 485 12.70 9.52 13.87
N HIS A 486 13.12 10.33 12.88
CA HIS A 486 14.06 11.45 13.11
C HIS A 486 13.44 12.83 12.90
N PHE A 487 12.40 12.95 12.06
CA PHE A 487 11.78 14.22 11.67
C PHE A 487 10.27 14.22 11.95
N ARG A 488 9.72 15.41 12.26
CA ARG A 488 8.28 15.60 12.44
C ARG A 488 7.73 16.40 11.26
N PHE A 489 7.04 15.72 10.37
CA PHE A 489 6.35 16.36 9.23
C PHE A 489 4.91 16.68 9.59
N SER A 490 4.41 17.78 9.02
CA SER A 490 2.98 18.03 8.92
C SER A 490 2.30 17.00 7.99
N PRO A 491 0.98 16.82 8.09
CA PRO A 491 0.24 15.94 7.18
C PRO A 491 0.46 16.27 5.69
N ASP A 492 0.56 17.56 5.35
CA ASP A 492 0.76 18.02 3.97
C ASP A 492 2.16 17.67 3.45
N GLU A 493 3.19 17.81 4.28
CA GLU A 493 4.56 17.42 3.94
C GLU A 493 4.69 15.91 3.81
N HIS A 494 3.96 15.15 4.64
CA HIS A 494 3.91 13.70 4.52
C HIS A 494 3.25 13.27 3.20
N GLN A 495 2.17 13.94 2.81
CA GLN A 495 1.53 13.75 1.50
C GLN A 495 2.48 14.11 0.35
N ARG A 496 3.19 15.25 0.44
CA ARG A 496 4.22 15.66 -0.53
C ARG A 496 5.32 14.61 -0.71
N LEU A 497 5.83 14.04 0.39
CA LEU A 497 6.84 12.97 0.34
C LEU A 497 6.30 11.70 -0.34
N ILE A 498 5.06 11.29 -0.05
CA ILE A 498 4.43 10.13 -0.68
C ILE A 498 4.29 10.34 -2.19
N VAL A 499 3.79 11.50 -2.62
CA VAL A 499 3.62 11.81 -4.05
C VAL A 499 4.98 11.83 -4.76
N LEU A 500 5.97 12.49 -4.15
CA LEU A 500 7.33 12.57 -4.69
C LEU A 500 7.96 11.17 -4.83
N GLU A 501 7.84 10.32 -3.81
CA GLU A 501 8.34 8.94 -3.83
C GLU A 501 7.71 8.13 -4.97
N ARG A 502 6.38 8.21 -5.15
CA ARG A 502 5.65 7.47 -6.18
C ARG A 502 6.03 7.90 -7.59
N LEU A 503 6.20 9.21 -7.82
CA LEU A 503 6.61 9.74 -9.12
C LEU A 503 8.04 9.34 -9.45
N LEU A 504 8.96 9.46 -8.49
CA LEU A 504 10.37 9.15 -8.69
C LEU A 504 10.63 7.64 -8.84
N GLY A 505 9.84 6.78 -8.18
CA GLY A 505 9.95 5.33 -8.33
C GLY A 505 9.49 4.76 -9.67
N GLN A 506 8.94 5.60 -10.55
CA GLN A 506 8.40 5.19 -11.87
C GLN A 506 9.10 5.87 -13.06
N ASP A 507 10.02 6.82 -12.83
CA ASP A 507 10.69 7.62 -13.86
C ASP A 507 12.22 7.37 -13.88
N ASP A 508 12.68 6.45 -14.73
CA ASP A 508 14.11 6.09 -14.90
C ASP A 508 14.99 7.24 -15.45
N SER A 509 14.39 8.22 -16.13
CA SER A 509 15.12 9.26 -16.90
C SER A 509 15.62 10.45 -16.07
N SER A 510 15.17 10.61 -14.82
CA SER A 510 15.45 11.80 -13.99
C SER A 510 16.67 11.68 -13.07
N ALA A 511 17.12 10.45 -12.78
CA ALA A 511 17.93 10.18 -11.59
C ALA A 511 19.38 10.71 -11.71
N ASN A 512 20.00 10.68 -12.90
CA ASN A 512 21.38 11.12 -13.11
C ASN A 512 21.55 12.65 -13.03
N LYS A 513 20.55 13.44 -13.45
CA LYS A 513 20.59 14.91 -13.39
C LYS A 513 20.47 15.42 -11.95
N THR A 514 19.68 14.74 -11.14
CA THR A 514 19.47 15.05 -9.72
C THR A 514 20.73 14.80 -8.88
N LEU A 515 21.51 13.76 -9.16
CA LEU A 515 22.72 13.45 -8.39
C LEU A 515 23.77 14.57 -8.44
N ALA A 516 24.10 15.10 -9.62
CA ALA A 516 25.12 16.14 -9.75
C ALA A 516 24.69 17.44 -9.05
N LYS A 517 23.39 17.78 -9.13
CA LYS A 517 22.80 18.94 -8.48
C LYS A 517 22.78 18.80 -6.95
N VAL A 518 22.33 17.65 -6.44
CA VAL A 518 22.29 17.38 -5.01
C VAL A 518 23.70 17.23 -4.42
N ALA A 519 24.66 16.69 -5.17
CA ALA A 519 26.06 16.59 -4.72
C ALA A 519 26.78 17.94 -4.65
N LYS A 520 26.52 18.85 -5.61
CA LYS A 520 27.03 20.23 -5.56
C LYS A 520 26.45 21.03 -4.39
N SER A 521 25.20 20.76 -3.98
CA SER A 521 24.52 21.47 -2.89
C SER A 521 24.82 20.95 -1.48
N VAL A 522 25.52 19.82 -1.32
CA VAL A 522 25.88 19.25 -0.01
C VAL A 522 27.27 19.77 0.43
N PRO A 523 27.38 20.45 1.59
CA PRO A 523 28.66 20.91 2.13
C PRO A 523 29.67 19.77 2.33
N VAL A 524 30.93 19.98 1.95
CA VAL A 524 32.01 18.97 1.97
C VAL A 524 32.12 18.24 3.32
N GLU A 525 31.93 18.96 4.42
CA GLU A 525 32.01 18.44 5.79
C GLU A 525 30.92 17.41 6.14
N LYS A 526 29.75 17.48 5.48
CA LYS A 526 28.57 16.66 5.79
C LYS A 526 28.34 15.53 4.79
N ARG A 527 29.06 15.55 3.67
CA ARG A 527 29.07 14.47 2.66
C ARG A 527 29.37 13.08 3.22
N PRO A 528 30.30 12.89 4.19
CA PRO A 528 30.55 11.57 4.78
C PRO A 528 29.33 11.00 5.52
N LEU A 529 28.56 11.86 6.20
CA LEU A 529 27.37 11.45 6.98
C LEU A 529 26.24 10.99 6.06
N ILE A 530 25.98 11.73 4.97
CA ILE A 530 24.98 11.34 3.97
C ILE A 530 25.42 10.03 3.29
N GLY A 531 26.72 9.87 3.02
CA GLY A 531 27.29 8.62 2.54
C GLY A 531 27.04 7.44 3.49
N GLU A 532 27.20 7.63 4.80
CA GLU A 532 26.89 6.60 5.80
C GLU A 532 25.40 6.20 5.78
N VAL A 533 24.49 7.18 5.73
CA VAL A 533 23.04 6.92 5.68
C VAL A 533 22.67 6.13 4.43
N LEU A 534 23.19 6.49 3.26
CA LEU A 534 22.92 5.79 2.00
C LEU A 534 23.43 4.35 2.02
N VAL A 535 24.62 4.10 2.57
CA VAL A 535 25.15 2.74 2.74
C VAL A 535 24.27 1.93 3.70
N ARG A 536 23.77 2.55 4.77
CA ARG A 536 22.89 1.90 5.75
C ARG A 536 21.56 1.48 5.15
N VAL A 537 20.95 2.35 4.35
CA VAL A 537 19.69 2.07 3.64
C VAL A 537 19.89 0.96 2.61
N ALA A 538 20.93 1.02 1.79
CA ALA A 538 21.26 -0.03 0.81
C ALA A 538 21.63 -1.38 1.46
N SER A 539 22.12 -1.36 2.71
CA SER A 539 22.47 -2.59 3.44
C SER A 539 21.32 -3.25 4.21
N ALA A 540 20.09 -2.73 4.08
CA ALA A 540 18.91 -3.20 4.83
C ALA A 540 18.69 -4.71 4.71
N ASP A 541 18.90 -5.28 3.52
CA ASP A 541 18.70 -6.70 3.22
C ASP A 541 19.95 -7.56 3.44
N ARG A 542 21.00 -6.98 4.06
CA ARG A 542 22.31 -7.58 4.35
C ARG A 542 23.13 -7.98 3.11
N VAL A 543 22.64 -7.72 1.91
CA VAL A 543 23.31 -7.98 0.63
C VAL A 543 23.24 -6.70 -0.20
N ILE A 544 24.39 -6.10 -0.51
CA ILE A 544 24.47 -4.97 -1.45
C ILE A 544 24.80 -5.55 -2.84
N THR A 545 23.96 -5.27 -3.82
CA THR A 545 24.15 -5.76 -5.19
C THR A 545 25.30 -5.03 -5.90
N GLY A 546 25.82 -5.62 -6.98
CA GLY A 546 26.89 -4.99 -7.77
C GLY A 546 26.46 -3.68 -8.46
N SER A 547 25.16 -3.50 -8.70
CA SER A 547 24.58 -2.27 -9.28
C SER A 547 24.40 -1.18 -8.23
N GLU A 548 23.91 -1.52 -7.03
CA GLU A 548 23.86 -0.60 -5.87
C GLU A 548 25.26 -0.13 -5.47
N PHE A 549 26.24 -1.03 -5.43
CA PHE A 549 27.62 -0.68 -5.10
C PHE A 549 28.18 0.34 -6.09
N ARG A 550 27.95 0.15 -7.41
CA ARG A 550 28.34 1.13 -8.44
C ARG A 550 27.59 2.45 -8.34
N ALA A 551 26.34 2.43 -7.88
CA ALA A 551 25.57 3.65 -7.65
C ALA A 551 26.10 4.42 -6.44
N LEU A 552 26.41 3.73 -5.34
CA LEU A 552 27.09 4.30 -4.19
C LEU A 552 28.48 4.84 -4.56
N GLU A 553 29.26 4.15 -5.41
CA GLU A 553 30.52 4.67 -5.94
C GLU A 553 30.33 5.98 -6.71
N ARG A 554 29.28 6.09 -7.52
CA ARG A 554 28.94 7.34 -8.23
C ARG A 554 28.56 8.46 -7.27
N VAL A 555 27.78 8.17 -6.22
CA VAL A 555 27.45 9.16 -5.18
C VAL A 555 28.69 9.60 -4.42
N PHE A 556 29.53 8.67 -3.97
CA PHE A 556 30.76 8.96 -3.22
C PHE A 556 31.76 9.75 -4.07
N LYS A 557 31.86 9.45 -5.37
CA LYS A 557 32.67 10.22 -6.32
C LYS A 557 32.11 11.63 -6.51
N ALA A 558 30.79 11.79 -6.65
CA ALA A 558 30.14 13.10 -6.74
C ALA A 558 30.30 13.92 -5.45
N PHE A 559 30.38 13.23 -4.31
CA PHE A 559 30.68 13.82 -3.01
C PHE A 559 32.19 14.06 -2.76
N GLU A 560 33.07 13.70 -3.70
CA GLU A 560 34.53 13.83 -3.55
C GLU A 560 35.08 13.10 -2.31
N LEU A 561 34.42 12.02 -1.89
CA LEU A 561 34.85 11.21 -0.76
C LEU A 561 35.97 10.23 -1.19
N PRO A 562 36.92 9.91 -0.31
CA PRO A 562 37.97 8.95 -0.63
C PRO A 562 37.38 7.58 -1.01
N PRO A 563 37.89 6.91 -2.06
CA PRO A 563 37.32 5.66 -2.58
C PRO A 563 37.30 4.53 -1.55
N ASP A 564 38.25 4.53 -0.61
CA ASP A 564 38.34 3.54 0.48
C ASP A 564 37.22 3.68 1.53
N THR A 565 36.50 4.81 1.55
CA THR A 565 35.47 5.11 2.56
C THR A 565 34.24 4.23 2.37
N LEU A 566 33.81 4.04 1.12
CA LEU A 566 32.67 3.19 0.79
C LEU A 566 32.95 1.74 1.20
N ALA A 567 34.13 1.21 0.86
CA ALA A 567 34.53 -0.15 1.22
C ALA A 567 34.56 -0.37 2.75
N LYS A 568 35.05 0.62 3.52
CA LYS A 568 35.06 0.58 5.00
C LYS A 568 33.64 0.58 5.58
N LEU A 569 32.76 1.44 5.07
CA LEU A 569 31.37 1.52 5.54
C LEU A 569 30.59 0.25 5.21
N VAL A 570 30.74 -0.30 4.01
CA VAL A 570 30.11 -1.56 3.61
C VAL A 570 30.60 -2.72 4.49
N GLN A 571 31.89 -2.79 4.80
CA GLN A 571 32.47 -3.81 5.69
C GLN A 571 31.98 -3.68 7.15
N GLN A 572 31.70 -2.46 7.60
CA GLN A 572 31.17 -2.21 8.96
C GLN A 572 29.71 -2.64 9.10
N VAL A 573 28.90 -2.48 8.04
CA VAL A 573 27.46 -2.78 8.09
C VAL A 573 27.15 -4.21 7.64
N SER A 574 27.98 -4.81 6.77
CA SER A 574 27.90 -6.23 6.40
C SER A 574 29.24 -6.93 6.71
N PRO A 575 29.45 -7.40 7.95
CA PRO A 575 30.61 -8.23 8.25
C PRO A 575 30.49 -9.52 7.46
N ALA A 576 31.49 -9.80 6.63
CA ALA A 576 31.56 -10.98 5.76
C ALA A 576 31.01 -12.23 6.46
N SER A 577 30.03 -12.87 5.81
CA SER A 577 29.52 -14.18 6.18
C SER A 577 30.70 -15.11 6.51
N GLN A 578 30.58 -15.84 7.62
CA GLN A 578 31.54 -16.85 8.07
C GLN A 578 32.02 -17.69 6.88
N GLU A 579 33.34 -17.84 6.75
CA GLU A 579 33.95 -18.84 5.88
C GLU A 579 33.26 -20.20 6.10
N VAL A 580 32.62 -20.72 5.05
CA VAL A 580 32.10 -22.09 5.03
C VAL A 580 33.32 -23.01 4.93
N THR A 581 33.64 -23.70 6.01
CA THR A 581 34.66 -24.77 6.02
C THR A 581 34.13 -25.96 5.20
N ILE A 582 34.67 -26.18 4.00
CA ILE A 582 34.20 -27.23 3.07
C ILE A 582 34.76 -28.63 3.40
N GLN A 583 35.72 -28.78 4.33
CA GLN A 583 36.26 -30.09 4.70
C GLN A 583 36.89 -30.11 6.12
N GLU A 584 36.52 -31.11 6.93
CA GLU A 584 37.30 -31.48 8.12
C GLU A 584 38.58 -32.21 7.68
N ALA A 585 39.73 -31.76 8.20
CA ALA A 585 41.01 -32.42 7.94
C ALA A 585 41.05 -33.80 8.61
N GLY A 586 41.09 -34.85 7.79
CA GLY A 586 41.34 -36.22 8.22
C GLY A 586 42.77 -36.42 8.74
N ALA A 587 42.94 -37.37 9.66
CA ALA A 587 44.17 -37.67 10.36
C ALA A 587 45.33 -38.10 9.43
N GLY A 588 46.51 -37.48 9.58
CA GLY A 588 47.75 -38.04 9.02
C GLY A 588 48.99 -37.15 8.96
N VAL A 589 49.82 -37.28 10.00
CA VAL A 589 51.31 -37.19 10.03
C VAL A 589 52.00 -35.83 10.25
N SER A 590 52.95 -35.90 11.19
CA SER A 590 53.83 -34.92 11.85
C SER A 590 54.49 -33.83 11.00
N GLY A 591 54.29 -32.58 11.40
CA GLY A 591 55.12 -31.42 11.02
C GLY A 591 54.61 -30.10 11.63
N GLU A 592 55.47 -29.46 12.42
CA GLU A 592 55.43 -28.14 13.11
C GLU A 592 54.16 -27.66 13.85
N THR A 593 54.39 -27.19 15.09
CA THR A 593 53.38 -26.63 16.00
C THR A 593 52.94 -25.24 15.55
N ILE A 594 51.68 -25.12 15.12
CA ILE A 594 50.98 -23.84 14.92
C ILE A 594 50.65 -23.24 16.30
N PRO A 595 50.92 -21.94 16.56
CA PRO A 595 50.64 -21.31 17.86
C PRO A 595 49.14 -21.33 18.21
N GLU A 596 48.83 -21.53 19.49
CA GLU A 596 47.46 -21.62 20.02
C GLU A 596 46.64 -20.36 19.71
N ARG A 597 45.49 -20.56 19.05
CA ARG A 597 44.47 -19.51 18.87
C ARG A 597 43.83 -19.24 20.22
N ALA A 598 43.98 -18.01 20.72
CA ALA A 598 43.35 -17.56 21.96
C ALA A 598 41.87 -17.91 21.97
N THR A 599 41.46 -18.61 23.02
CA THR A 599 40.09 -19.02 23.29
C THR A 599 39.16 -17.82 23.19
N ALA A 600 38.18 -17.91 22.28
CA ALA A 600 37.09 -16.97 22.20
C ALA A 600 36.39 -16.94 23.57
N LYS A 601 36.55 -15.82 24.29
CA LYS A 601 35.65 -15.46 25.38
C LYS A 601 34.22 -15.54 24.85
N ARG A 602 33.37 -16.23 25.61
CA ARG A 602 31.91 -16.14 25.58
C ARG A 602 31.50 -14.74 25.11
N ALA A 603 30.78 -14.66 23.99
CA ALA A 603 30.06 -13.46 23.62
C ALA A 603 29.00 -13.21 24.71
N GLU A 604 29.33 -12.35 25.66
CA GLU A 604 28.34 -11.56 26.39
C GLU A 604 27.55 -10.78 25.35
N GLY A 605 26.24 -10.63 25.61
CA GLY A 605 25.30 -10.03 24.68
C GLY A 605 25.82 -8.72 24.09
N PHE A 606 25.62 -8.59 22.78
CA PHE A 606 25.86 -7.36 22.03
C PHE A 606 24.99 -6.26 22.64
N ALA A 607 25.54 -5.47 23.56
CA ALA A 607 24.92 -4.28 24.09
C ALA A 607 25.28 -3.13 23.14
N LEU A 608 24.30 -2.69 22.35
CA LEU A 608 24.43 -1.48 21.56
C LEU A 608 24.73 -0.30 22.49
N ASP A 609 25.85 0.38 22.23
CA ASP A 609 26.17 1.64 22.86
C ASP A 609 25.26 2.74 22.29
N MET A 610 24.12 2.92 22.96
CA MET A 610 23.11 3.92 22.61
C MET A 610 23.65 5.35 22.66
N SER A 611 24.82 5.61 23.28
CA SER A 611 25.42 6.95 23.29
C SER A 611 26.00 7.36 21.92
N ARG A 612 26.50 6.40 21.14
CA ARG A 612 26.96 6.62 19.74
C ARG A 612 25.80 6.74 18.76
N VAL A 613 24.71 6.00 19.01
CA VAL A 613 23.46 6.15 18.24
C VAL A 613 22.91 7.55 18.43
N TYR A 614 22.77 8.02 19.68
CA TYR A 614 22.30 9.38 20.00
C TYR A 614 23.21 10.51 19.48
N ALA A 615 24.53 10.27 19.35
CA ALA A 615 25.46 11.24 18.77
C ALA A 615 25.23 11.44 17.26
N ILE A 616 25.05 10.34 16.51
CA ILE A 616 24.72 10.38 15.08
C ILE A 616 23.32 11.01 14.88
N THR A 617 22.36 10.74 15.77
CA THR A 617 20.99 11.28 15.72
C THR A 617 20.92 12.81 15.88
N ASN A 618 21.78 13.41 16.72
CA ASN A 618 21.82 14.87 16.87
C ASN A 618 22.58 15.56 15.72
N GLU A 619 23.65 14.94 15.21
CA GLU A 619 24.38 15.46 14.03
C GLU A 619 23.55 15.39 12.73
N THR A 620 22.60 14.46 12.62
CA THR A 620 21.73 14.31 11.43
C THR A 620 20.62 15.36 11.35
N LYS A 621 20.11 15.84 12.49
CA LYS A 621 19.16 16.98 12.53
C LYS A 621 19.81 18.29 12.08
N GLU A 622 21.09 18.49 12.42
CA GLU A 622 21.86 19.62 11.92
C GLU A 622 22.10 19.54 10.40
N VAL A 623 22.37 18.35 9.85
CA VAL A 623 22.57 18.17 8.40
C VAL A 623 21.31 18.45 7.60
N VAL A 624 20.14 18.01 8.07
CA VAL A 624 18.87 18.28 7.39
C VAL A 624 18.43 19.75 7.54
N GLY A 625 18.68 20.39 8.69
CA GLY A 625 18.47 21.84 8.84
C GLY A 625 19.39 22.67 7.95
N MET A 626 20.65 22.26 7.73
CA MET A 626 21.60 22.98 6.86
C MET A 626 21.33 22.77 5.37
N LEU A 627 20.93 21.56 4.94
CA LEU A 627 20.48 21.31 3.55
C LEU A 627 19.30 22.21 3.16
N ALA A 628 18.52 22.62 4.15
CA ALA A 628 17.37 23.47 3.97
C ALA A 628 17.69 24.96 3.90
N VAL A 629 18.65 25.43 4.70
CA VAL A 629 19.18 26.80 4.66
C VAL A 629 19.86 27.09 3.32
N VAL A 630 20.54 26.11 2.72
CA VAL A 630 21.16 26.26 1.38
C VAL A 630 20.13 26.31 0.25
N MET A 631 18.94 25.71 0.43
CA MET A 631 17.80 25.92 -0.48
C MET A 631 17.15 27.31 -0.33
N GLU A 632 17.49 28.04 0.73
CA GLU A 632 16.97 29.36 1.07
C GLU A 632 17.95 30.49 0.68
N GLU A 633 19.27 30.27 0.73
CA GLU A 633 20.30 31.26 0.36
C GLU A 633 20.24 31.72 -1.12
N GLU A 634 19.64 30.94 -2.03
CA GLU A 634 19.40 31.38 -3.42
C GLU A 634 18.18 32.32 -3.59
N GLN A 635 17.34 32.54 -2.56
CA GLN A 635 16.29 33.56 -2.63
C GLN A 635 16.85 34.98 -2.46
N GLU A 636 17.90 35.19 -1.64
CA GLU A 636 18.43 36.53 -1.38
C GLU A 636 19.42 37.05 -2.44
N GLU A 637 20.16 36.16 -3.14
CA GLU A 637 21.07 36.59 -4.23
C GLU A 637 20.31 36.96 -5.52
N ALA A 638 19.20 36.28 -5.81
CA ALA A 638 18.30 36.62 -6.92
C ALA A 638 17.45 37.88 -6.64
N GLU A 639 17.06 38.11 -5.39
CA GLU A 639 16.36 39.34 -4.97
C GLU A 639 17.30 40.55 -4.79
N SER A 640 18.57 40.34 -4.41
CA SER A 640 19.59 41.41 -4.38
C SER A 640 20.00 41.86 -5.79
N SER A 641 20.12 40.92 -6.74
CA SER A 641 20.43 41.24 -8.14
C SER A 641 19.29 42.01 -8.83
N SER A 642 18.04 41.76 -8.45
CA SER A 642 16.87 42.48 -8.98
C SER A 642 16.60 43.82 -8.27
N ARG A 643 17.02 44.01 -7.01
CA ARG A 643 16.98 45.33 -6.33
C ARG A 643 18.02 46.33 -6.83
N ILE A 644 19.18 45.88 -7.32
CA ILE A 644 20.21 46.78 -7.86
C ILE A 644 19.73 47.44 -9.17
N VAL A 645 18.92 46.74 -9.98
CA VAL A 645 18.40 47.26 -11.26
C VAL A 645 17.29 48.30 -11.07
N ALA A 646 16.52 48.23 -9.98
CA ALA A 646 15.43 49.17 -9.72
C ALA A 646 15.86 50.49 -9.06
N THR A 647 17.11 50.59 -8.56
CA THR A 647 17.55 51.75 -7.74
C THR A 647 18.54 52.70 -8.45
N VAL A 648 18.93 52.42 -9.70
CA VAL A 648 19.88 53.27 -10.47
C VAL A 648 19.18 54.15 -11.53
N ALA A 649 17.85 54.10 -11.62
CA ALA A 649 17.08 54.93 -12.54
C ALA A 649 16.75 56.34 -12.00
N GLN A 650 17.63 57.00 -11.22
CA GLN A 650 17.57 58.46 -11.01
C GLN A 650 18.96 59.09 -10.83
N SER A 651 19.22 60.10 -11.66
CA SER A 651 20.22 61.17 -11.57
C SER A 651 21.45 61.10 -12.48
N SER A 652 21.32 61.87 -13.56
CA SER A 652 22.28 62.34 -14.56
C SER A 652 23.61 62.91 -14.04
N LYS A 653 24.73 62.66 -14.75
CA LYS A 653 25.52 63.70 -15.49
C LYS A 653 26.78 63.14 -16.20
N VAL A 654 26.77 63.34 -17.53
CA VAL A 654 27.82 63.78 -18.48
C VAL A 654 29.28 63.84 -17.99
N VAL A 655 30.23 63.24 -18.74
CA VAL A 655 31.39 63.88 -19.43
C VAL A 655 32.10 62.86 -20.37
N GLU A 656 32.78 63.43 -21.36
CA GLU A 656 33.26 62.99 -22.69
C GLU A 656 34.24 61.80 -22.86
N GLN A 657 34.18 61.28 -24.10
CA GLN A 657 35.12 60.48 -24.92
C GLN A 657 36.55 61.10 -25.05
N PRO A 658 37.61 60.42 -25.63
CA PRO A 658 37.53 59.53 -26.81
C PRO A 658 38.53 58.34 -27.00
N ALA A 659 38.06 57.42 -27.86
CA ALA A 659 38.71 56.72 -29.00
C ALA A 659 39.84 55.66 -28.86
N GLY A 660 39.56 54.50 -29.50
CA GLY A 660 40.48 53.45 -29.97
C GLY A 660 40.27 52.12 -29.23
N SER A 661 39.95 50.95 -29.79
CA SER A 661 40.03 50.42 -31.16
C SER A 661 39.04 49.25 -31.32
N ALA A 662 38.75 48.89 -32.57
CA ALA A 662 37.86 47.82 -33.00
C ALA A 662 38.07 46.46 -32.28
N GLY A 663 36.97 45.87 -31.81
CA GLY A 663 36.93 44.50 -31.25
C GLY A 663 35.55 44.09 -30.70
N ALA A 664 34.72 45.04 -30.27
CA ALA A 664 33.52 44.76 -29.47
C ALA A 664 32.25 44.41 -30.28
N ARG A 665 32.32 43.54 -31.30
CA ARG A 665 31.11 43.02 -31.99
C ARG A 665 30.97 41.50 -31.97
N ALA A 666 31.96 40.75 -31.47
CA ALA A 666 31.88 39.30 -31.30
C ALA A 666 31.41 38.89 -29.88
N THR A 667 31.56 39.77 -28.87
CA THR A 667 31.39 39.39 -27.46
C THR A 667 29.95 39.18 -27.01
N ALA A 668 28.94 39.61 -27.76
CA ALA A 668 27.53 39.45 -27.36
C ALA A 668 26.89 38.11 -27.76
N ARG A 669 27.57 37.27 -28.56
CA ARG A 669 27.00 36.00 -29.06
C ARG A 669 27.16 34.84 -28.07
N PHE A 670 28.21 34.88 -27.25
CA PHE A 670 28.57 33.84 -26.29
C PHE A 670 28.81 34.45 -24.89
N ASP A 671 27.90 35.32 -24.46
CA ASP A 671 27.95 35.93 -23.12
C ASP A 671 28.08 34.81 -22.06
N GLY A 672 29.04 34.96 -21.14
CA GLY A 672 29.33 33.96 -20.10
C GLY A 672 30.42 32.93 -20.43
N LEU A 673 30.81 32.76 -21.71
CA LEU A 673 31.95 31.91 -22.08
C LEU A 673 33.25 32.74 -22.05
N ASP A 674 34.34 32.16 -21.56
CA ASP A 674 35.65 32.83 -21.63
C ASP A 674 36.03 33.10 -23.11
N ALA A 675 36.47 34.34 -23.37
CA ALA A 675 36.83 34.84 -24.69
C ALA A 675 37.87 33.96 -25.40
N ALA A 676 38.68 33.20 -24.66
CA ALA A 676 39.64 32.26 -25.23
C ALA A 676 38.97 31.08 -25.99
N PHE A 677 37.74 30.70 -25.63
CA PHE A 677 36.99 29.60 -26.24
C PHE A 677 36.05 30.05 -27.37
N HIS A 678 35.78 31.35 -27.49
CA HIS A 678 34.92 31.91 -28.54
C HIS A 678 35.37 31.51 -29.96
N PRO A 679 36.65 31.67 -30.38
CA PRO A 679 37.07 31.31 -31.73
C PRO A 679 37.05 29.79 -31.97
N ILE A 680 37.23 28.99 -30.92
CA ILE A 680 37.16 27.52 -30.98
C ILE A 680 35.71 27.09 -31.23
N LEU A 681 34.78 27.67 -30.47
CA LEU A 681 33.35 27.42 -30.59
C LEU A 681 32.80 27.82 -31.97
N GLU A 682 33.19 28.99 -32.48
CA GLU A 682 32.83 29.40 -33.85
C GLU A 682 33.31 28.41 -34.91
N ARG A 683 34.50 27.83 -34.70
CA ARG A 683 35.05 26.82 -35.61
C ARG A 683 34.28 25.52 -35.53
N LEU A 684 33.94 25.06 -34.33
CA LEU A 684 33.16 23.84 -34.11
C LEU A 684 31.78 23.91 -34.74
N LEU A 685 31.09 25.06 -34.63
CA LEU A 685 29.77 25.31 -35.23
C LEU A 685 29.75 25.27 -36.76
N GLY A 686 30.91 25.27 -37.42
CA GLY A 686 31.03 25.16 -38.87
C GLY A 686 30.70 23.78 -39.44
N ARG A 687 30.62 22.72 -38.62
CA ARG A 687 30.35 21.33 -39.06
C ARG A 687 29.42 20.63 -38.06
N ASP A 688 28.59 19.71 -38.55
CA ASP A 688 27.70 18.90 -37.71
C ASP A 688 28.42 17.83 -36.88
N SER A 689 29.59 17.38 -37.36
CA SER A 689 30.40 16.39 -36.65
C SER A 689 31.89 16.54 -36.98
N TRP A 690 32.72 16.16 -36.02
CA TRP A 690 34.17 16.23 -36.06
C TRP A 690 34.75 14.86 -35.71
N PRO A 691 35.52 14.21 -36.61
CA PRO A 691 36.30 13.03 -36.24
C PRO A 691 37.26 13.35 -35.09
N ARG A 692 37.47 12.40 -34.18
CA ARG A 692 38.31 12.62 -32.99
C ARG A 692 39.71 13.15 -33.33
N ALA A 693 40.33 12.66 -34.40
CA ALA A 693 41.63 13.12 -34.86
C ALA A 693 41.62 14.60 -35.29
N GLU A 694 40.55 15.07 -35.94
CA GLU A 694 40.41 16.46 -36.38
C GLU A 694 40.07 17.39 -35.20
N PHE A 695 39.28 16.92 -34.23
CA PHE A 695 39.02 17.67 -32.99
C PHE A 695 40.28 17.81 -32.13
N HIS A 696 41.10 16.76 -32.02
CA HIS A 696 42.39 16.83 -31.34
C HIS A 696 43.36 17.78 -32.04
N ALA A 697 43.37 17.79 -33.38
CA ALA A 697 44.18 18.75 -34.14
C ALA A 697 43.71 20.19 -33.92
N LEU A 698 42.39 20.43 -33.90
CA LEU A 698 41.81 21.73 -33.56
C LEU A 698 42.19 22.18 -32.14
N ALA A 699 42.12 21.27 -31.17
CA ALA A 699 42.51 21.58 -29.79
C ALA A 699 43.99 21.98 -29.69
N SER A 700 44.86 21.26 -30.40
CA SER A 700 46.29 21.55 -30.48
C SER A 700 46.58 22.89 -31.15
N GLU A 701 45.83 23.25 -32.19
CA GLU A 701 45.94 24.55 -32.90
C GLU A 701 45.68 25.73 -31.97
N PHE A 702 44.69 25.61 -31.08
CA PHE A 702 44.36 26.64 -30.09
C PHE A 702 45.09 26.47 -28.74
N HIS A 703 46.05 25.55 -28.66
CA HIS A 703 46.85 25.27 -27.45
C HIS A 703 46.04 24.84 -26.21
N PHE A 704 44.91 24.16 -26.42
CA PHE A 704 44.08 23.62 -25.35
C PHE A 704 44.09 22.08 -25.36
N MET A 705 43.86 21.47 -24.20
CA MET A 705 43.59 20.04 -24.13
C MET A 705 42.19 19.77 -24.69
N PRO A 706 41.99 18.73 -25.52
CA PRO A 706 40.68 18.38 -26.09
C PRO A 706 39.59 18.23 -25.02
N LEU A 707 39.92 17.59 -23.90
CA LEU A 707 39.02 17.42 -22.77
C LEU A 707 38.61 18.78 -22.16
N ASN A 708 39.55 19.71 -22.03
CA ASN A 708 39.27 21.04 -21.50
C ASN A 708 38.31 21.84 -22.41
N ILE A 709 38.48 21.74 -23.74
CA ILE A 709 37.53 22.35 -24.70
C ILE A 709 36.16 21.71 -24.58
N HIS A 710 36.11 20.38 -24.54
CA HIS A 710 34.88 19.63 -24.46
C HIS A 710 34.09 19.98 -23.19
N ASP A 711 34.76 19.96 -22.04
CA ASP A 711 34.14 20.21 -20.74
C ASP A 711 33.76 21.69 -20.59
N THR A 712 34.64 22.64 -20.93
CA THR A 712 34.35 24.07 -20.77
C THR A 712 33.21 24.55 -21.69
N ILE A 713 33.16 24.07 -22.94
CA ILE A 713 32.08 24.44 -23.87
C ILE A 713 30.76 23.80 -23.44
N ASN A 714 30.78 22.55 -22.96
CA ASN A 714 29.56 21.90 -22.49
C ASN A 714 29.08 22.45 -21.15
N GLU A 715 29.97 22.83 -20.24
CA GLU A 715 29.62 23.49 -18.98
C GLU A 715 28.96 24.85 -19.25
N TRP A 716 29.55 25.68 -20.11
CA TRP A 716 28.91 26.93 -20.51
C TRP A 716 27.59 26.70 -21.27
N ALA A 717 27.53 25.72 -22.18
CA ALA A 717 26.29 25.42 -22.91
C ALA A 717 25.19 24.88 -21.99
N ASP A 718 25.53 24.11 -20.95
CA ASP A 718 24.58 23.65 -19.94
C ASP A 718 24.07 24.83 -19.10
N GLU A 719 24.96 25.73 -18.67
CA GLU A 719 24.59 26.91 -17.88
C GLU A 719 23.79 27.96 -18.68
N ALA A 720 24.19 28.24 -19.92
CA ALA A 720 23.62 29.31 -20.73
C ALA A 720 22.50 28.85 -21.69
N LEU A 721 22.56 27.61 -22.18
CA LEU A 721 21.65 27.05 -23.19
C LEU A 721 20.84 25.84 -22.69
N GLY A 722 21.17 25.30 -21.52
CA GLY A 722 20.42 24.21 -20.86
C GLY A 722 20.67 22.81 -21.41
N ASP A 723 21.67 22.62 -22.28
CA ASP A 723 22.09 21.30 -22.76
C ASP A 723 23.52 21.32 -23.35
N PHE A 724 24.17 20.16 -23.44
CA PHE A 724 25.53 20.04 -23.97
C PHE A 724 25.62 20.31 -25.46
N LEU A 725 26.56 21.15 -25.88
CA LEU A 725 26.71 21.45 -27.29
C LEU A 725 27.46 20.35 -28.06
N LEU A 726 28.36 19.62 -27.40
CA LEU A 726 29.23 18.60 -27.97
C LEU A 726 28.89 17.22 -27.39
N GLU A 727 28.68 16.22 -28.25
CA GLU A 727 28.29 14.86 -27.86
C GLU A 727 29.10 13.78 -28.58
N GLY A 728 29.33 12.65 -27.91
CA GLY A 728 30.03 11.49 -28.48
C GLY A 728 31.56 11.60 -28.41
N GLU A 729 32.24 10.46 -28.57
CA GLU A 729 33.70 10.38 -28.48
C GLU A 729 34.40 10.29 -29.86
N ASP A 730 33.76 9.70 -30.86
CA ASP A 730 34.18 9.67 -32.27
C ASP A 730 33.01 9.22 -33.19
N PRO A 731 32.48 10.09 -34.07
CA PRO A 731 32.77 11.52 -34.17
C PRO A 731 32.12 12.31 -33.03
N ILE A 732 32.70 13.45 -32.70
CA ILE A 732 32.09 14.45 -31.80
C ILE A 732 31.04 15.20 -32.61
N VAL A 733 29.77 15.06 -32.23
CA VAL A 733 28.60 15.69 -32.84
C VAL A 733 28.36 17.05 -32.20
N VAL A 734 28.12 18.07 -33.03
CA VAL A 734 27.85 19.44 -32.57
C VAL A 734 26.37 19.74 -32.71
N ARG A 735 25.66 19.93 -31.60
CA ARG A 735 24.21 20.20 -31.56
C ARG A 735 23.90 21.67 -31.87
N ARG A 736 24.10 22.06 -33.13
CA ARG A 736 23.98 23.46 -33.60
C ARG A 736 22.60 24.10 -33.36
N ALA A 737 21.55 23.29 -33.23
CA ALA A 737 20.19 23.75 -32.93
C ALA A 737 20.11 24.54 -31.62
N LEU A 738 20.97 24.24 -30.64
CA LEU A 738 20.99 24.93 -29.34
C LEU A 738 21.42 26.41 -29.41
N ILE A 739 22.13 26.82 -30.47
CA ILE A 739 22.65 28.19 -30.64
C ILE A 739 21.81 29.02 -31.62
N VAL A 740 21.00 28.37 -32.46
CA VAL A 740 20.13 29.06 -33.40
C VAL A 740 18.80 29.33 -32.70
N LYS A 741 18.63 30.53 -32.14
CA LYS A 741 17.31 31.08 -31.82
C LYS A 741 16.38 30.80 -33.01
N GLU A 742 15.33 30.01 -32.81
CA GLU A 742 14.22 29.94 -33.76
C GLU A 742 13.58 31.33 -33.82
N THR A 743 14.02 32.11 -34.79
CA THR A 743 13.25 33.23 -35.31
C THR A 743 12.19 32.65 -36.23
N THR A 744 11.06 32.26 -35.66
CA THR A 744 9.75 32.29 -36.33
C THR A 744 8.64 32.35 -35.31
#